data_AF-A0A0L7LHV2-F1
#
_entry.id   AF-A0A0L7LHV2-F1
#
_cell.length_a   1.000
_cell.length_b   1.000
_cell.length_c   1.000
_cell.angle_alpha   90.00
_cell.angle_beta   90.00
_cell.angle_gamma   90.00
#
_symmetry.space_group_name_H-M   'P 1'
#
loop_
_entity.id
_entity.type
_entity.pdbx_description
1 polymer ?
#
loop_
_entity_poly.entity_id
_entity_poly.type
_entity_poly.pdbx_seq_one_letter_code
_entity_poly.pdbx_strand_id
1 'polypeptide(L)'
;MDACGGDQNAKMYLVAAAGCADDESAVAALPEQWVPRRGGTILANYLKEREQNHEIALKDRTTGAKTVNSAVDTKVREISENLLVLIQQTKKDMECVVEHTNVGESAITTNNRDEALKKIYQLHSESIDNMASFKRDALALERERADGLRILLRDQFQRLMKVGHRTPKDLLHEFDERAYEINQQLLSNSRAYTELEAQLRVQADETVVHARSALNRLSLGVGKSSRGRSALPWAHREQSLMRRSATAMSEKKHGDSEPSIGEILVNVKEFDACVACLVQAYKAAVTRVFMGVSGKLSDLEKDLDCHRQLLNDIESQNFQTDFQELIDKTSMVLSSSVYKTRTSQEMIELIGSNILTMQKSLRALGECLRDTYKILHDAGHLWDAHILRQALAQQLTIAAVEDLLTSNDTTEMANEIIFDIALEQLRGSSDPDKLQQQYDAIISMLDRTAEMYRTHSEAELGRMEEFMNLPTSLANTLLSEFDCFLEKHPRTINQTIAQSPVQGIASSQLEFASPKPGSVNSTYKNLHSSLSHAFMQTEVQEVALTNWRNGFLESFERNVTLVPEELLRQARLWVEERSDALHMRYSLKMVSHSIRVERVKASRDARLAELRNHKARLDSHLDAIYELVDKLPIEILEFASIDAPYLYPLCQWMSRMQADMEALLLQDPLDPEVKRLNMCSYAPRLIKHRRLFEESLDFAVEAYKKQIEYRIQNARVANVRFMSLISMFHEGGRYSALEATFACNSLMRGADALEVCVVRGTDALNARRNQLINLADQLILPLQKIVEEGLMKTGVKGAQKKPAPKKK
;
A
#
# COMPACT_ATOMS: atom_id res chain seq x y z
N MET A 1 18.04 74.86 3.30
CA MET A 1 17.09 75.14 2.20
C MET A 1 15.93 74.21 2.40
N ASP A 2 14.83 74.81 2.82
CA ASP A 2 13.51 74.19 3.01
C ASP A 2 12.93 73.68 1.69
N ALA A 3 12.14 72.60 1.76
CA ALA A 3 10.76 72.61 1.28
C ALA A 3 10.05 71.30 1.63
N CYS A 4 9.01 71.45 2.44
CA CYS A 4 7.95 70.49 2.67
C CYS A 4 7.01 70.35 1.46
N GLY A 5 6.34 69.20 1.41
CA GLY A 5 5.10 68.91 0.67
C GLY A 5 5.02 67.40 0.49
N GLY A 6 4.16 66.62 1.16
CA GLY A 6 2.82 66.90 1.67
C GLY A 6 1.85 66.13 0.78
N ASP A 7 1.51 64.88 1.14
CA ASP A 7 0.29 64.27 0.64
C ASP A 7 -0.30 63.29 1.68
N GLN A 8 -1.59 63.51 1.95
CA GLN A 8 -2.43 62.77 2.88
C GLN A 8 -3.31 61.78 2.10
N ASN A 9 -3.81 60.77 2.82
CA ASN A 9 -4.91 59.85 2.48
C ASN A 9 -4.56 58.57 1.72
N ALA A 10 -4.11 57.58 2.49
CA ALA A 10 -4.57 56.20 2.32
C ALA A 10 -4.99 55.63 3.68
N LYS A 11 -6.27 55.86 4.05
CA LYS A 11 -6.95 55.03 5.05
C LYS A 11 -7.13 53.64 4.43
N MET A 12 -6.25 52.71 4.76
CA MET A 12 -6.45 51.29 4.49
C MET A 12 -6.74 50.60 5.82
N TYR A 13 -7.93 49.99 5.90
CA TYR A 13 -8.38 49.16 7.01
C TYR A 13 -7.39 48.00 7.20
N LEU A 14 -6.59 48.08 8.27
CA LEU A 14 -5.87 46.92 8.80
C LEU A 14 -6.80 46.21 9.78
N VAL A 15 -7.40 45.13 9.30
CA VAL A 15 -8.02 44.10 10.13
C VAL A 15 -6.93 43.57 11.06
N ALA A 16 -7.15 43.71 12.36
CA ALA A 16 -6.23 43.26 13.40
C ALA A 16 -5.90 41.76 13.24
N ALA A 17 -4.61 41.45 13.13
CA ALA A 17 -4.11 40.09 13.29
C ALA A 17 -4.26 39.69 14.77
N ALA A 18 -4.81 38.51 15.04
CA ALA A 18 -4.85 37.96 16.39
C ALA A 18 -3.42 37.57 16.83
N GLY A 19 -2.98 38.07 17.99
CA GLY A 19 -1.68 37.76 18.59
C GLY A 19 -0.64 38.89 18.53
N CYS A 20 -1.01 40.11 18.94
CA CYS A 20 -0.03 41.18 19.15
C CYS A 20 0.60 41.04 20.54
N ALA A 21 1.89 41.36 20.70
CA ALA A 21 2.59 41.33 21.99
C ALA A 21 1.96 42.27 23.05
N ASP A 22 1.11 43.19 22.61
CA ASP A 22 0.33 44.08 23.48
C ASP A 22 -0.82 43.37 24.22
N ASP A 23 -1.24 42.16 23.79
CA ASP A 23 -2.33 41.41 24.45
C ASP A 23 -1.90 40.86 25.83
N GLU A 24 -0.65 40.47 26.04
CA GLU A 24 -0.15 40.04 27.36
C GLU A 24 -0.07 41.22 28.34
N SER A 25 0.37 42.39 27.85
CA SER A 25 0.36 43.64 28.61
C SER A 25 -1.06 44.08 28.97
N ALA A 26 -2.04 43.84 28.10
CA ALA A 26 -3.44 44.19 28.34
C ALA A 26 -4.10 43.27 29.36
N VAL A 27 -3.75 41.98 29.38
CA VAL A 27 -4.25 40.99 30.36
C VAL A 27 -3.63 41.21 31.74
N ALA A 28 -2.34 41.56 31.81
CA ALA A 28 -1.66 41.89 33.07
C ALA A 28 -2.14 43.22 33.72
N ALA A 29 -2.78 44.10 32.93
CA ALA A 29 -3.33 45.37 33.40
C ALA A 29 -4.76 45.26 33.97
N LEU A 30 -5.37 44.07 33.98
CA LEU A 30 -6.70 43.88 34.54
C LEU A 30 -6.64 43.86 36.09
N PRO A 31 -7.49 44.64 36.78
CA PRO A 31 -7.54 44.63 38.25
C PRO A 31 -7.86 43.24 38.80
N GLU A 32 -7.29 42.87 39.95
CA GLU A 32 -7.53 41.56 40.63
C GLU A 32 -9.02 41.26 40.92
N GLN A 33 -9.89 42.26 40.80
CA GLN A 33 -11.34 42.19 41.03
C GLN A 33 -12.15 42.10 39.72
N TRP A 34 -11.50 41.91 38.58
CA TRP A 34 -12.17 41.85 37.28
C TRP A 34 -13.04 40.59 37.19
N VAL A 35 -14.36 40.77 37.29
CA VAL A 35 -15.34 39.70 37.03
C VAL A 35 -15.72 39.77 35.56
N PRO A 36 -15.52 38.71 34.75
CA PRO A 36 -15.91 38.71 33.34
C PRO A 36 -17.41 39.00 33.24
N ARG A 37 -17.76 40.17 32.70
CA ARG A 37 -19.15 40.45 32.32
C ARG A 37 -19.54 39.41 31.27
N ARG A 38 -20.65 38.69 31.50
CA ARG A 38 -21.22 37.73 30.53
C ARG A 38 -21.20 38.37 29.14
N GLY A 39 -20.57 37.69 28.19
CA GLY A 39 -20.34 38.21 26.84
C GLY A 39 -21.60 38.87 26.29
N GLY A 40 -21.50 40.17 25.97
CA GLY A 40 -22.62 40.90 25.41
C GLY A 40 -23.09 40.27 24.08
N THR A 41 -24.28 40.66 23.63
CA THR A 41 -24.87 40.23 22.34
C THR A 41 -23.92 40.39 21.15
N ILE A 42 -22.96 41.32 21.23
CA ILE A 42 -21.92 41.56 20.22
C ILE A 42 -20.96 40.36 20.09
N LEU A 43 -20.45 39.80 21.20
CA LEU A 43 -19.55 38.65 21.15
C LEU A 43 -20.28 37.39 20.66
N ALA A 44 -21.54 37.21 21.08
CA ALA A 44 -22.37 36.12 20.61
C ALA A 44 -22.64 36.22 19.09
N ASN A 45 -22.94 37.43 18.58
CA ASN A 45 -23.12 37.66 17.15
C ASN A 45 -21.81 37.42 16.37
N TYR A 46 -20.66 37.84 16.92
CA TYR A 46 -19.35 37.62 16.32
C TYR A 46 -18.98 36.12 16.22
N LEU A 47 -19.21 35.35 17.28
CA LEU A 47 -18.97 33.91 17.29
C LEU A 47 -19.89 33.19 16.30
N LYS A 48 -21.15 33.60 16.23
CA LYS A 48 -22.13 33.07 15.26
C LYS A 48 -21.74 33.40 13.82
N GLU A 49 -21.22 34.59 13.56
CA GLU A 49 -20.71 34.97 12.24
C GLU A 49 -19.48 34.12 11.85
N ARG A 50 -18.56 33.86 12.79
CA ARG A 50 -17.43 32.94 12.56
C ARG A 50 -17.88 31.51 12.27
N GLU A 51 -18.87 31.01 12.99
CA GLU A 51 -19.46 29.69 12.74
C GLU A 51 -20.07 29.59 11.33
N GLN A 52 -20.86 30.59 10.94
CA GLN A 52 -21.45 30.66 9.58
C GLN A 52 -20.36 30.71 8.50
N ASN A 53 -19.32 31.53 8.70
CA ASN A 53 -18.19 31.61 7.77
C ASN A 53 -17.42 30.29 7.67
N HIS A 54 -17.33 29.55 8.78
CA HIS A 54 -16.73 28.21 8.82
C HIS A 54 -17.57 27.21 8.03
N GLU A 55 -18.89 27.18 8.23
CA GLU A 55 -19.79 26.31 7.45
C GLU A 55 -19.76 26.62 5.94
N ILE A 56 -19.70 27.90 5.57
CA ILE A 56 -19.59 28.31 4.17
C ILE A 56 -18.28 27.78 3.57
N ALA A 57 -17.15 27.90 4.27
CA ALA A 57 -15.88 27.38 3.80
C ALA A 57 -15.89 25.84 3.65
N LEU A 58 -16.57 25.11 4.54
CA LEU A 58 -16.76 23.66 4.39
C LEU A 58 -17.64 23.30 3.17
N LYS A 59 -18.71 24.06 2.92
CA LYS A 59 -19.54 23.89 1.71
C LYS A 59 -18.76 24.18 0.44
N ASP A 60 -17.94 25.22 0.44
CA ASP A 60 -17.07 25.57 -0.69
C ASP A 60 -16.02 24.48 -0.95
N ARG A 61 -15.44 23.88 0.10
CA ARG A 61 -14.54 22.71 -0.01
C ARG A 61 -15.23 21.55 -0.70
N THR A 62 -16.43 21.16 -0.25
CA THR A 62 -17.15 20.02 -0.83
C THR A 62 -17.56 20.27 -2.28
N THR A 63 -17.96 21.50 -2.61
CA THR A 63 -18.29 21.90 -3.97
C THR A 63 -17.05 21.89 -4.87
N GLY A 64 -15.94 22.45 -4.42
CA GLY A 64 -14.66 22.44 -5.14
C GLY A 64 -14.16 21.02 -5.41
N ALA A 65 -14.28 20.11 -4.42
CA ALA A 65 -13.88 18.72 -4.59
C ALA A 65 -14.74 18.00 -5.65
N LYS A 66 -16.05 18.27 -5.68
CA LYS A 66 -16.95 17.77 -6.73
C LYS A 66 -16.56 18.30 -8.10
N THR A 67 -16.20 19.58 -8.22
CA THR A 67 -15.76 20.19 -9.48
C THR A 67 -14.49 19.51 -10.00
N VAL A 68 -13.46 19.35 -9.16
CA VAL A 68 -12.21 18.64 -9.52
C VAL A 68 -12.51 17.22 -9.97
N ASN A 69 -13.30 16.47 -9.19
CA ASN A 69 -13.66 15.09 -9.53
C ASN A 69 -14.42 15.01 -10.87
N SER A 70 -15.44 15.86 -11.08
CA SER A 70 -16.21 15.86 -12.32
C SER A 70 -15.37 16.18 -13.56
N ALA A 71 -14.37 17.05 -13.42
CA ALA A 71 -13.49 17.41 -14.53
C ALA A 71 -12.61 16.22 -14.94
N VAL A 72 -12.04 15.51 -13.95
CA VAL A 72 -11.24 14.30 -14.21
C VAL A 72 -12.12 13.15 -14.72
N ASP A 73 -13.28 12.91 -14.10
CA ASP A 73 -14.19 11.82 -14.50
C ASP A 73 -14.69 11.99 -15.95
N THR A 74 -14.86 13.24 -16.41
CA THR A 74 -15.22 13.53 -17.81
C THR A 74 -14.09 13.14 -18.76
N LYS A 75 -12.85 13.52 -18.45
CA LYS A 75 -11.67 13.13 -19.25
C LYS A 75 -11.46 11.62 -19.26
N VAL A 76 -11.61 10.95 -18.11
CA VAL A 76 -11.53 9.48 -18.01
C VAL A 76 -12.59 8.82 -18.89
N ARG A 77 -13.82 9.35 -18.91
CA ARG A 77 -14.89 8.85 -19.77
C ARG A 77 -14.53 8.97 -21.25
N GLU A 78 -14.02 10.13 -21.67
CA GLU A 78 -13.61 10.36 -23.07
C GLU A 78 -12.54 9.35 -23.53
N ILE A 79 -11.49 9.12 -22.73
CA ILE A 79 -10.45 8.13 -23.07
C ILE A 79 -10.99 6.69 -23.05
N SER A 80 -11.95 6.40 -22.19
CA SER A 80 -12.60 5.07 -22.10
C SER A 80 -13.46 4.79 -23.33
N GLU A 81 -14.25 5.78 -23.77
CA GLU A 81 -15.08 5.68 -24.98
C GLU A 81 -14.22 5.52 -26.23
N ASN A 82 -13.10 6.25 -26.33
CA ASN A 82 -12.14 6.09 -27.41
C ASN A 82 -11.53 4.68 -27.44
N LEU A 83 -11.12 4.14 -26.28
CA LEU A 83 -10.60 2.78 -26.19
C LEU A 83 -11.66 1.76 -26.64
N LEU A 84 -12.91 1.93 -26.23
CA LEU A 84 -13.99 1.01 -26.60
C LEU A 84 -14.19 0.96 -28.13
N VAL A 85 -14.14 2.12 -28.80
CA VAL A 85 -14.21 2.20 -30.26
C VAL A 85 -13.02 1.46 -30.90
N LEU A 86 -11.80 1.65 -30.40
CA LEU A 86 -10.60 0.99 -30.90
C LEU A 86 -10.66 -0.54 -30.74
N ILE A 87 -11.12 -1.04 -29.58
CA ILE A 87 -11.29 -2.48 -29.33
C ILE A 87 -12.32 -3.08 -30.30
N GLN A 88 -13.46 -2.40 -30.48
CA GLN A 88 -14.49 -2.86 -31.41
C GLN A 88 -14.00 -2.87 -32.85
N GLN A 89 -13.23 -1.86 -33.26
CA GLN A 89 -12.65 -1.79 -34.59
C GLN A 89 -11.63 -2.91 -34.81
N THR A 90 -10.72 -3.12 -33.87
CA THR A 90 -9.72 -4.19 -33.93
C THR A 90 -10.38 -5.57 -34.05
N LYS A 91 -11.47 -5.81 -33.30
CA LYS A 91 -12.24 -7.06 -33.41
C LYS A 91 -12.83 -7.24 -34.81
N LYS A 92 -13.43 -6.19 -35.38
CA LYS A 92 -13.95 -6.23 -36.76
C LYS A 92 -12.86 -6.46 -37.78
N ASP A 93 -11.70 -5.84 -37.61
CA ASP A 93 -10.56 -6.01 -38.51
C ASP A 93 -10.02 -7.45 -38.46
N MET A 94 -9.95 -8.07 -37.28
CA MET A 94 -9.63 -9.49 -37.14
C MET A 94 -10.66 -10.40 -37.82
N GLU A 95 -11.95 -10.11 -37.67
CA GLU A 95 -13.04 -10.85 -38.36
C GLU A 95 -12.92 -10.69 -39.89
N CYS A 96 -12.66 -9.48 -40.39
CA CYS A 96 -12.41 -9.23 -41.81
C CYS A 96 -11.20 -10.02 -42.32
N VAL A 97 -10.09 -10.11 -41.57
CA VAL A 97 -8.93 -10.93 -41.97
C VAL A 97 -9.34 -12.41 -42.13
N VAL A 98 -10.16 -12.94 -41.23
CA VAL A 98 -10.69 -14.32 -41.33
C VAL A 98 -11.58 -14.48 -42.55
N GLU A 99 -12.49 -13.54 -42.81
CA GLU A 99 -13.42 -13.57 -43.94
C GLU A 99 -12.72 -13.46 -45.31
N HIS A 100 -11.74 -12.57 -45.46
CA HIS A 100 -10.97 -12.41 -46.70
C HIS A 100 -10.16 -13.67 -47.02
N THR A 101 -9.77 -14.44 -46.00
CA THR A 101 -9.07 -15.71 -46.18
C THR A 101 -10.02 -16.85 -46.63
N ASN A 102 -11.35 -16.64 -46.57
CA ASN A 102 -12.39 -17.62 -46.89
C ASN A 102 -12.94 -17.54 -48.33
N VAL A 103 -12.35 -16.73 -49.22
CA VAL A 103 -12.95 -16.40 -50.55
C VAL A 103 -12.84 -17.53 -51.60
N GLY A 104 -12.12 -18.62 -51.34
CA GLY A 104 -11.90 -19.71 -52.31
C GLY A 104 -12.70 -21.00 -52.08
N GLU A 105 -13.02 -21.77 -53.13
CA GLU A 105 -13.71 -23.08 -53.07
C GLU A 105 -12.86 -24.23 -52.50
N SER A 106 -11.54 -24.08 -52.42
CA SER A 106 -10.60 -25.05 -51.83
C SER A 106 -10.24 -24.77 -50.37
N ALA A 107 -9.66 -25.75 -49.68
CA ALA A 107 -9.01 -25.51 -48.38
C ALA A 107 -7.90 -24.45 -48.52
N ILE A 108 -7.72 -23.61 -47.49
CA ILE A 108 -6.70 -22.55 -47.51
C ILE A 108 -5.30 -23.19 -47.44
N THR A 109 -4.34 -22.62 -48.18
CA THR A 109 -2.94 -23.06 -48.12
C THR A 109 -2.33 -22.69 -46.77
N THR A 110 -1.33 -23.45 -46.33
CA THR A 110 -0.58 -23.17 -45.09
C THR A 110 0.03 -21.76 -45.10
N ASN A 111 0.58 -21.33 -46.23
CA ASN A 111 1.16 -19.98 -46.38
C ASN A 111 0.13 -18.87 -46.17
N ASN A 112 -1.08 -19.01 -46.74
CA ASN A 112 -2.13 -17.99 -46.58
C ASN A 112 -2.66 -17.95 -45.14
N ARG A 113 -2.75 -19.12 -44.48
CA ARG A 113 -3.11 -19.21 -43.05
C ARG A 113 -2.08 -18.50 -42.18
N ASP A 114 -0.79 -18.74 -42.42
CA ASP A 114 0.28 -18.18 -41.61
C ASP A 114 0.40 -16.65 -41.82
N GLU A 115 0.15 -16.15 -43.04
CA GLU A 115 0.06 -14.71 -43.30
C GLU A 115 -1.13 -14.06 -42.59
N ALA A 116 -2.30 -14.71 -42.60
CA ALA A 116 -3.49 -14.21 -41.89
C ALA A 116 -3.28 -14.20 -40.37
N LEU A 117 -2.65 -15.24 -39.81
CA LEU A 117 -2.28 -15.27 -38.39
C LEU A 117 -1.29 -14.15 -38.04
N LYS A 118 -0.31 -13.88 -38.90
CA LYS A 118 0.62 -12.76 -38.68
C LYS A 118 -0.11 -11.42 -38.58
N LYS A 119 -1.10 -11.16 -39.47
CA LYS A 119 -1.93 -9.95 -39.42
C LYS A 119 -2.79 -9.89 -38.15
N ILE A 120 -3.38 -11.00 -37.72
CA ILE A 120 -4.14 -11.08 -36.46
C ILE A 120 -3.25 -10.77 -35.25
N TYR A 121 -2.02 -11.32 -35.21
CA TYR A 121 -1.09 -11.02 -34.12
C TYR A 121 -0.62 -9.56 -34.12
N GLN A 122 -0.48 -8.93 -35.28
CA GLN A 122 -0.20 -7.50 -35.37
C GLN A 122 -1.35 -6.66 -34.79
N LEU A 123 -2.59 -6.92 -35.22
CA LEU A 123 -3.79 -6.26 -34.69
C LEU A 123 -3.96 -6.48 -33.18
N HIS A 124 -3.63 -7.67 -32.70
CA HIS A 124 -3.66 -7.98 -31.26
C HIS A 124 -2.62 -7.18 -30.48
N SER A 125 -1.39 -7.09 -30.98
CA SER A 125 -0.33 -6.28 -30.37
C SER A 125 -0.76 -4.81 -30.29
N GLU A 126 -1.32 -4.26 -31.36
CA GLU A 126 -1.85 -2.89 -31.39
C GLU A 126 -2.97 -2.70 -30.34
N SER A 127 -3.86 -3.69 -30.18
CA SER A 127 -4.90 -3.70 -29.15
C SER A 127 -4.32 -3.64 -27.73
N ILE A 128 -3.30 -4.46 -27.44
CA ILE A 128 -2.62 -4.47 -26.14
C ILE A 128 -1.94 -3.12 -25.87
N ASP A 129 -1.29 -2.54 -26.88
CA ASP A 129 -0.63 -1.23 -26.75
C ASP A 129 -1.65 -0.12 -26.46
N ASN A 130 -2.82 -0.15 -27.11
CA ASN A 130 -3.92 0.78 -26.84
C ASN A 130 -4.45 0.64 -25.41
N MET A 131 -4.63 -0.59 -24.90
CA MET A 131 -5.03 -0.84 -23.50
C MET A 131 -3.99 -0.33 -22.50
N ALA A 132 -2.71 -0.56 -22.79
CA ALA A 132 -1.61 -0.07 -21.97
C ALA A 132 -1.53 1.47 -21.99
N SER A 133 -1.81 2.12 -23.12
CA SER A 133 -1.89 3.57 -23.22
C SER A 133 -3.05 4.13 -22.39
N PHE A 134 -4.24 3.56 -22.52
CA PHE A 134 -5.39 3.95 -21.71
C PHE A 134 -5.09 3.93 -20.21
N LYS A 135 -4.50 2.84 -19.71
CA LYS A 135 -4.11 2.75 -18.29
C LYS A 135 -3.11 3.84 -17.91
N ARG A 136 -2.10 4.08 -18.74
CA ARG A 136 -1.10 5.14 -18.49
C ARG A 136 -1.76 6.51 -18.39
N ASP A 137 -2.68 6.81 -19.29
CA ASP A 137 -3.38 8.09 -19.37
C ASP A 137 -4.37 8.25 -18.21
N ALA A 138 -5.13 7.20 -17.87
CA ALA A 138 -6.01 7.18 -16.71
C ALA A 138 -5.25 7.40 -15.39
N LEU A 139 -4.09 6.76 -15.22
CA LEU A 139 -3.24 6.99 -14.04
C LEU A 139 -2.65 8.40 -14.01
N ALA A 140 -2.36 9.00 -15.17
CA ALA A 140 -1.93 10.41 -15.23
C ALA A 140 -3.05 11.36 -14.81
N LEU A 141 -4.30 11.08 -15.22
CA LEU A 141 -5.49 11.81 -14.80
C LEU A 141 -5.76 11.69 -13.29
N GLU A 142 -5.51 10.53 -12.67
CA GLU A 142 -5.61 10.41 -11.20
C GLU A 142 -4.53 11.23 -10.47
N ARG A 143 -3.33 11.40 -11.06
CA ARG A 143 -2.34 12.34 -10.50
C ARG A 143 -2.82 13.79 -10.61
N GLU A 144 -3.43 14.16 -11.74
CA GLU A 144 -4.07 15.48 -11.90
C GLU A 144 -5.17 15.70 -10.85
N ARG A 145 -6.00 14.67 -10.59
CA ARG A 145 -7.03 14.68 -9.53
C ARG A 145 -6.41 14.94 -8.16
N ALA A 146 -5.35 14.19 -7.83
CA ALA A 146 -4.66 14.29 -6.56
C ALA A 146 -4.06 15.70 -6.34
N ASP A 147 -3.44 16.27 -7.37
CA ASP A 147 -2.88 17.61 -7.33
C ASP A 147 -3.96 18.69 -7.16
N GLY A 148 -5.06 18.58 -7.91
CA GLY A 148 -6.21 19.48 -7.77
C GLY A 148 -6.83 19.46 -6.38
N LEU A 149 -7.03 18.25 -5.81
CA LEU A 149 -7.55 18.09 -4.45
C LEU A 149 -6.57 18.60 -3.39
N ARG A 150 -5.26 18.41 -3.58
CA ARG A 150 -4.22 18.90 -2.66
C ARG A 150 -4.20 20.43 -2.59
N ILE A 151 -4.26 21.11 -3.74
CA ILE A 151 -4.31 22.58 -3.80
C ILE A 151 -5.58 23.07 -3.10
N LEU A 152 -6.74 22.47 -3.42
CA LEU A 152 -8.01 22.81 -2.79
C LEU A 152 -7.97 22.64 -1.26
N LEU A 153 -7.47 21.51 -0.76
CA LEU A 153 -7.37 21.27 0.68
C LEU A 153 -6.47 22.30 1.36
N ARG A 154 -5.30 22.60 0.80
CA ARG A 154 -4.38 23.60 1.36
C ARG A 154 -5.05 24.97 1.47
N ASP A 155 -5.72 25.41 0.41
CA ASP A 155 -6.34 26.74 0.35
C ASP A 155 -7.53 26.84 1.32
N GLN A 156 -8.32 25.76 1.44
CA GLN A 156 -9.43 25.71 2.40
C GLN A 156 -8.95 25.61 3.85
N PHE A 157 -7.87 24.87 4.12
CA PHE A 157 -7.26 24.82 5.46
C PHE A 157 -6.82 26.21 5.90
N GLN A 158 -6.12 26.95 5.03
CA GLN A 158 -5.71 28.33 5.31
C GLN A 158 -6.91 29.26 5.53
N ARG A 159 -8.00 29.08 4.76
CA ARG A 159 -9.24 29.86 4.96
C ARG A 159 -9.90 29.54 6.31
N LEU A 160 -10.01 28.27 6.68
CA LEU A 160 -10.62 27.84 7.95
C LEU A 160 -9.78 28.29 9.16
N MET A 161 -8.44 28.26 9.04
CA MET A 161 -7.52 28.81 10.03
C MET A 161 -7.73 30.32 10.24
N LYS A 162 -7.95 31.08 9.16
CA LYS A 162 -8.26 32.53 9.24
C LYS A 162 -9.62 32.81 9.89
N VAL A 163 -10.62 31.94 9.68
CA VAL A 163 -11.93 32.07 10.33
C VAL A 163 -11.82 31.84 11.84
N GLY A 164 -11.00 30.87 12.27
CA GLY A 164 -10.68 30.64 13.69
C GLY A 164 -11.91 30.29 14.54
N HIS A 165 -12.86 29.53 13.97
CA HIS A 165 -14.03 28.99 14.70
C HIS A 165 -13.69 27.69 15.45
N ARG A 166 -12.90 26.80 14.83
CA ARG A 166 -12.37 25.58 15.45
C ARG A 166 -10.91 25.77 15.84
N THR A 167 -10.42 24.96 16.78
CA THR A 167 -9.00 25.00 17.14
C THR A 167 -8.15 24.45 15.99
N PRO A 168 -6.89 24.90 15.82
CA PRO A 168 -5.99 24.37 14.79
C PRO A 168 -5.81 22.86 14.88
N LYS A 169 -5.83 22.29 16.10
CA LYS A 169 -5.71 20.85 16.32
C LYS A 169 -6.90 20.08 15.74
N ASP A 170 -8.11 20.56 15.98
CA ASP A 170 -9.33 19.90 15.46
C ASP A 170 -9.39 19.99 13.93
N LEU A 171 -8.97 21.13 13.37
CA LEU A 171 -8.86 21.31 11.92
C LEU A 171 -7.83 20.37 11.31
N LEU A 172 -6.67 20.19 11.95
CA LEU A 172 -5.66 19.24 11.47
C LEU A 172 -6.21 17.81 11.44
N HIS A 173 -6.87 17.38 12.51
CA HIS A 173 -7.47 16.04 12.58
C HIS A 173 -8.50 15.82 11.46
N GLU A 174 -9.41 16.78 11.25
CA GLU A 174 -10.42 16.70 10.19
C GLU A 174 -9.79 16.65 8.78
N PHE A 175 -8.67 17.37 8.58
CA PHE A 175 -7.95 17.36 7.30
C PHE A 175 -7.13 16.08 7.09
N ASP A 176 -6.57 15.50 8.15
CA ASP A 176 -5.86 14.23 8.10
C ASP A 176 -6.82 13.09 7.76
N GLU A 177 -8.00 13.02 8.41
CA GLU A 177 -9.06 12.07 8.06
C GLU A 177 -9.48 12.25 6.60
N ARG A 178 -9.66 13.50 6.16
CA ARG A 178 -10.09 13.75 4.78
C ARG A 178 -9.00 13.41 3.76
N ALA A 179 -7.74 13.69 4.07
CA ALA A 179 -6.61 13.31 3.23
C ALA A 179 -6.50 11.78 3.13
N TYR A 180 -6.75 11.07 4.23
CA TYR A 180 -6.81 9.61 4.24
C TYR A 180 -7.92 9.06 3.33
N GLU A 181 -9.15 9.58 3.43
CA GLU A 181 -10.26 9.19 2.57
C GLU A 181 -9.96 9.42 1.07
N ILE A 182 -9.38 10.57 0.73
CA ILE A 182 -9.00 10.90 -0.65
C ILE A 182 -7.92 9.94 -1.14
N ASN A 183 -6.91 9.64 -0.32
CA ASN A 183 -5.85 8.71 -0.69
C ASN A 183 -6.40 7.29 -0.92
N GLN A 184 -7.32 6.83 -0.08
CA GLN A 184 -8.01 5.55 -0.27
C GLN A 184 -8.79 5.53 -1.58
N GLN A 185 -9.52 6.59 -1.91
CA GLN A 185 -10.24 6.70 -3.18
C GLN A 185 -9.30 6.67 -4.39
N LEU A 186 -8.20 7.43 -4.36
CA LEU A 186 -7.20 7.46 -5.44
C LEU A 186 -6.53 6.09 -5.64
N LEU A 187 -6.18 5.40 -4.56
CA LEU A 187 -5.61 4.06 -4.60
C LEU A 187 -6.61 3.04 -5.18
N SER A 188 -7.87 3.12 -4.77
CA SER A 188 -8.96 2.29 -5.30
C SER A 188 -9.12 2.48 -6.81
N ASN A 189 -9.17 3.74 -7.28
CA ASN A 189 -9.23 4.06 -8.71
C ASN A 189 -8.02 3.51 -9.47
N SER A 190 -6.80 3.70 -8.95
CA SER A 190 -5.57 3.19 -9.56
C SER A 190 -5.56 1.67 -9.70
N ARG A 191 -6.11 0.94 -8.71
CA ARG A 191 -6.28 -0.51 -8.78
C ARG A 191 -7.31 -0.89 -9.84
N ALA A 192 -8.45 -0.21 -9.86
CA ALA A 192 -9.52 -0.46 -10.82
C ALA A 192 -9.05 -0.32 -12.28
N TYR A 193 -8.25 0.70 -12.61
CA TYR A 193 -7.69 0.83 -13.97
C TYR A 193 -6.70 -0.27 -14.32
N THR A 194 -5.93 -0.76 -13.35
CA THR A 194 -4.98 -1.86 -13.55
C THR A 194 -5.71 -3.18 -13.77
N GLU A 195 -6.76 -3.43 -12.99
CA GLU A 195 -7.59 -4.62 -13.13
C GLU A 195 -8.38 -4.60 -14.45
N LEU A 196 -8.97 -3.47 -14.81
CA LEU A 196 -9.69 -3.31 -16.07
C LEU A 196 -8.77 -3.59 -17.27
N GLU A 197 -7.54 -3.09 -17.23
CA GLU A 197 -6.55 -3.38 -18.27
C GLU A 197 -6.22 -4.87 -18.37
N ALA A 198 -6.06 -5.56 -17.24
CA ALA A 198 -5.83 -7.00 -17.22
C ALA A 198 -7.03 -7.79 -17.78
N GLN A 199 -8.26 -7.43 -17.39
CA GLN A 199 -9.49 -8.06 -17.91
C GLN A 199 -9.64 -7.85 -19.43
N LEU A 200 -9.35 -6.63 -19.93
CA LEU A 200 -9.41 -6.34 -21.36
C LEU A 200 -8.34 -7.12 -22.14
N ARG A 201 -7.14 -7.33 -21.58
CA ARG A 201 -6.12 -8.21 -22.19
C ARG A 201 -6.60 -9.64 -22.32
N VAL A 202 -7.19 -10.22 -21.27
CA VAL A 202 -7.77 -11.57 -21.31
C VAL A 202 -8.82 -11.66 -22.41
N GLN A 203 -9.70 -10.66 -22.52
CA GLN A 203 -10.69 -10.61 -23.60
C GLN A 203 -10.06 -10.51 -24.99
N ALA A 204 -8.95 -9.79 -25.15
CA ALA A 204 -8.21 -9.74 -26.41
C ALA A 204 -7.48 -11.06 -26.74
N ASP A 205 -7.03 -11.80 -25.74
CA ASP A 205 -6.47 -13.14 -25.94
C ASP A 205 -7.55 -14.12 -26.44
N GLU A 206 -8.76 -14.05 -25.87
CA GLU A 206 -9.91 -14.83 -26.31
C GLU A 206 -10.30 -14.54 -27.76
N THR A 207 -10.30 -13.28 -28.19
CA THR A 207 -10.62 -12.93 -29.60
C THR A 207 -9.57 -13.49 -30.57
N VAL A 208 -8.29 -13.47 -30.20
CA VAL A 208 -7.23 -14.09 -31.00
C VAL A 208 -7.37 -15.61 -31.05
N VAL A 209 -7.64 -16.26 -29.92
CA VAL A 209 -7.88 -17.71 -29.88
C VAL A 209 -9.08 -18.08 -30.77
N HIS A 210 -10.16 -17.31 -30.72
CA HIS A 210 -11.31 -17.50 -31.58
C HIS A 210 -10.95 -17.34 -33.07
N ALA A 211 -10.25 -16.27 -33.45
CA ALA A 211 -9.83 -16.02 -34.82
C ALA A 211 -8.87 -17.12 -35.34
N ARG A 212 -7.92 -17.56 -34.51
CA ARG A 212 -7.03 -18.70 -34.81
C ARG A 212 -7.80 -19.99 -35.01
N SER A 213 -8.80 -20.27 -34.16
CA SER A 213 -9.66 -21.45 -34.30
C SER A 213 -10.45 -21.43 -35.62
N ALA A 214 -10.92 -20.25 -36.04
CA ALA A 214 -11.65 -20.06 -37.29
C ALA A 214 -10.75 -20.31 -38.50
N LEU A 215 -9.53 -19.74 -38.51
CA LEU A 215 -8.54 -20.01 -39.56
C LEU A 215 -8.13 -21.49 -39.63
N ASN A 216 -7.95 -22.15 -38.48
CA ASN A 216 -7.64 -23.58 -38.46
C ASN A 216 -8.79 -24.42 -39.03
N ARG A 217 -10.06 -24.08 -38.73
CA ARG A 217 -11.22 -24.76 -39.34
C ARG A 217 -11.28 -24.58 -40.86
N LEU A 218 -10.91 -23.40 -41.36
CA LEU A 218 -10.80 -23.15 -42.81
C LEU A 218 -9.67 -23.97 -43.44
N SER A 219 -8.54 -24.16 -42.76
CA SER A 219 -7.41 -24.97 -43.24
C SER A 219 -7.72 -26.45 -43.36
N LEU A 220 -8.60 -26.97 -42.49
CA LEU A 220 -9.03 -28.37 -42.50
C LEU A 220 -10.15 -28.65 -43.51
N GLY A 221 -10.67 -27.64 -44.23
CA GLY A 221 -11.75 -27.79 -45.20
C GLY A 221 -13.12 -28.12 -44.59
N VAL A 222 -13.26 -28.04 -43.26
CA VAL A 222 -14.48 -28.44 -42.50
C VAL A 222 -15.64 -27.44 -42.70
N GLY A 223 -15.38 -26.26 -43.26
CA GLY A 223 -16.35 -25.16 -43.38
C GLY A 223 -17.42 -25.27 -44.48
N LYS A 224 -17.50 -26.35 -45.27
CA LYS A 224 -18.32 -26.36 -46.52
C LYS A 224 -19.51 -27.30 -46.60
N SER A 225 -19.90 -27.98 -45.53
CA SER A 225 -21.19 -28.68 -45.53
C SER A 225 -22.33 -27.68 -45.27
N SER A 226 -22.66 -26.86 -46.27
CA SER A 226 -23.97 -26.22 -46.38
C SER A 226 -25.03 -27.28 -46.68
N ARG A 227 -25.37 -28.12 -45.70
CA ARG A 227 -26.66 -28.82 -45.70
C ARG A 227 -27.69 -27.87 -45.11
N GLY A 228 -28.40 -27.18 -46.00
CA GLY A 228 -29.64 -26.50 -45.66
C GLY A 228 -30.59 -27.48 -44.98
N ARG A 229 -31.22 -27.02 -43.89
CA ARG A 229 -32.11 -27.75 -42.98
C ARG A 229 -31.40 -28.71 -42.00
N SER A 230 -30.72 -28.13 -41.03
CA SER A 230 -30.54 -28.77 -39.72
C SER A 230 -31.81 -28.55 -38.89
N ALA A 231 -32.47 -29.63 -38.49
CA ALA A 231 -33.64 -29.65 -37.62
C ALA A 231 -33.24 -29.48 -36.13
N LEU A 232 -32.34 -28.54 -35.83
CA LEU A 232 -31.92 -28.22 -34.46
C LEU A 232 -32.30 -26.77 -34.14
N PRO A 233 -33.35 -26.52 -33.32
CA PRO A 233 -33.86 -25.17 -33.03
C PRO A 233 -32.94 -24.31 -32.16
N TRP A 234 -31.72 -24.73 -31.84
CA TRP A 234 -30.99 -24.20 -30.68
C TRP A 234 -29.92 -23.16 -31.03
N ALA A 235 -29.60 -22.97 -32.31
CA ALA A 235 -28.58 -22.00 -32.75
C ALA A 235 -29.01 -20.52 -32.64
N HIS A 236 -30.26 -20.24 -32.24
CA HIS A 236 -30.76 -18.88 -32.02
C HIS A 236 -30.87 -18.48 -30.52
N ARG A 237 -30.50 -19.35 -29.58
CA ARG A 237 -30.78 -19.11 -28.14
C ARG A 237 -29.64 -18.44 -27.34
N GLU A 238 -28.41 -18.41 -27.85
CA GLU A 238 -27.27 -17.83 -27.10
C GLU A 238 -27.31 -16.29 -27.01
N GLN A 239 -27.87 -15.58 -28.00
CA GLN A 239 -28.09 -14.13 -27.90
C GLN A 239 -29.18 -13.75 -26.88
N SER A 240 -30.05 -14.68 -26.50
CA SER A 240 -31.12 -14.43 -25.52
C SER A 240 -30.67 -14.63 -24.06
N LEU A 241 -29.56 -15.35 -23.83
CA LEU A 241 -28.99 -15.56 -22.49
C LEU A 241 -28.07 -14.40 -22.08
N MET A 242 -27.31 -13.81 -23.00
CA MET A 242 -26.51 -12.61 -22.71
C MET A 242 -27.37 -11.35 -22.44
N ARG A 243 -28.63 -11.30 -22.89
CA ARG A 243 -29.56 -10.21 -22.53
C ARG A 243 -30.25 -10.39 -21.17
N ARG A 244 -30.29 -11.62 -20.62
CA ARG A 244 -30.91 -11.89 -19.32
C ARG A 244 -29.96 -11.68 -18.14
N SER A 245 -28.64 -11.75 -18.34
CA SER A 245 -27.65 -11.37 -17.32
C SER A 245 -27.55 -9.84 -17.14
N ALA A 246 -27.76 -9.05 -18.20
CA ALA A 246 -27.73 -7.59 -18.12
C ALA A 246 -28.97 -6.96 -17.45
N THR A 247 -30.10 -7.67 -17.38
CA THR A 247 -31.33 -7.18 -16.73
C THR A 247 -31.52 -7.66 -15.29
N ALA A 248 -30.69 -8.60 -14.81
CA ALA A 248 -30.74 -9.08 -13.43
C ALA A 248 -29.90 -8.25 -12.44
N MET A 249 -29.12 -7.28 -12.91
CA MET A 249 -28.27 -6.41 -12.07
C MET A 249 -28.88 -5.05 -11.72
N SER A 250 -30.15 -4.80 -12.05
CA SER A 250 -30.79 -3.48 -11.77
C SER A 250 -31.64 -3.42 -10.50
N GLU A 251 -31.87 -4.51 -9.76
CA GLU A 251 -32.66 -4.44 -8.52
C GLU A 251 -32.10 -5.35 -7.43
N LYS A 252 -31.22 -4.81 -6.58
CA LYS A 252 -31.16 -5.15 -5.15
C LYS A 252 -30.39 -4.09 -4.37
N LYS A 253 -31.15 -3.31 -3.58
CA LYS A 253 -30.65 -2.50 -2.47
C LYS A 253 -30.22 -3.43 -1.32
N HIS A 254 -29.05 -3.12 -0.77
CA HIS A 254 -28.48 -3.44 0.55
C HIS A 254 -28.70 -4.80 1.21
N GLY A 255 -27.57 -5.45 1.48
CA GLY A 255 -27.33 -6.37 2.60
C GLY A 255 -25.84 -6.72 2.61
N ASP A 256 -25.13 -6.31 3.65
CA ASP A 256 -23.69 -6.50 3.86
C ASP A 256 -23.24 -7.96 3.63
N SER A 257 -22.28 -8.15 2.75
CA SER A 257 -21.22 -9.15 2.84
C SER A 257 -20.24 -8.93 1.68
N GLU A 258 -19.01 -8.59 2.05
CA GLU A 258 -17.85 -8.48 1.16
C GLU A 258 -17.62 -9.78 0.38
N PRO A 259 -17.25 -9.71 -0.91
CA PRO A 259 -16.44 -10.74 -1.54
C PRO A 259 -15.00 -10.24 -1.66
N SER A 260 -14.12 -10.87 -0.89
CA SER A 260 -12.67 -10.70 -0.99
C SER A 260 -12.15 -11.32 -2.31
N ILE A 261 -11.26 -10.61 -3.00
CA ILE A 261 -10.62 -11.01 -4.26
C ILE A 261 -9.17 -11.36 -3.97
N GLY A 262 -8.75 -12.58 -4.35
CA GLY A 262 -7.34 -12.97 -4.33
C GLY A 262 -7.02 -14.44 -4.62
N GLU A 263 -7.61 -15.10 -5.62
CA GLU A 263 -7.29 -16.51 -5.90
C GLU A 263 -7.43 -16.89 -7.38
N ILE A 264 -6.34 -16.85 -8.16
CA ILE A 264 -6.32 -17.24 -9.59
C ILE A 264 -5.96 -18.72 -9.80
N LEU A 265 -5.62 -19.48 -8.74
CA LEU A 265 -5.32 -20.92 -8.85
C LEU A 265 -5.83 -21.79 -7.68
N VAL A 266 -6.68 -21.25 -6.77
CA VAL A 266 -7.10 -21.98 -5.55
C VAL A 266 -8.51 -22.53 -5.62
N ASN A 267 -9.28 -22.22 -6.66
CA ASN A 267 -10.67 -22.63 -6.68
C ASN A 267 -10.80 -24.12 -7.05
N VAL A 268 -10.50 -24.99 -6.08
CA VAL A 268 -10.89 -26.39 -6.04
C VAL A 268 -12.38 -26.49 -6.34
N LYS A 269 -13.21 -25.48 -6.05
CA LYS A 269 -14.62 -25.46 -6.49
C LYS A 269 -14.82 -25.14 -7.96
N GLU A 270 -13.93 -24.44 -8.66
CA GLU A 270 -13.98 -24.27 -10.12
C GLU A 270 -13.38 -25.46 -10.86
N PHE A 271 -12.29 -26.05 -10.35
CA PHE A 271 -11.80 -27.33 -10.86
C PHE A 271 -12.82 -28.44 -10.58
N ASP A 272 -13.38 -28.52 -9.38
CA ASP A 272 -14.50 -29.40 -9.04
C ASP A 272 -15.76 -29.01 -9.82
N ALA A 273 -16.01 -27.76 -10.16
CA ALA A 273 -17.14 -27.40 -11.02
C ALA A 273 -16.89 -27.77 -12.49
N CYS A 274 -15.64 -27.74 -12.96
CA CYS A 274 -15.25 -28.19 -14.29
C CYS A 274 -15.24 -29.71 -14.38
N VAL A 275 -14.70 -30.41 -13.39
CA VAL A 275 -14.73 -31.86 -13.25
C VAL A 275 -16.16 -32.32 -13.01
N ALA A 276 -16.94 -31.65 -12.15
CA ALA A 276 -18.37 -31.92 -12.00
C ALA A 276 -19.12 -31.61 -13.29
N CYS A 277 -18.83 -30.53 -14.01
CA CYS A 277 -19.44 -30.27 -15.33
C CYS A 277 -19.06 -31.33 -16.35
N LEU A 278 -17.82 -31.83 -16.37
CA LEU A 278 -17.35 -32.87 -17.28
C LEU A 278 -17.96 -34.22 -16.90
N VAL A 279 -17.97 -34.58 -15.62
CA VAL A 279 -18.59 -35.78 -15.07
C VAL A 279 -20.10 -35.72 -15.25
N GLN A 280 -20.73 -34.55 -15.13
CA GLN A 280 -22.17 -34.35 -15.30
C GLN A 280 -22.55 -34.24 -16.77
N ALA A 281 -21.68 -33.73 -17.65
CA ALA A 281 -21.84 -33.78 -19.10
C ALA A 281 -21.61 -35.20 -19.64
N TYR A 282 -20.65 -35.94 -19.07
CA TYR A 282 -20.41 -37.36 -19.37
C TYR A 282 -21.54 -38.22 -18.83
N LYS A 283 -21.95 -38.06 -17.56
CA LYS A 283 -23.15 -38.69 -16.99
C LYS A 283 -24.38 -38.31 -17.80
N ALA A 284 -24.55 -37.06 -18.22
CA ALA A 284 -25.68 -36.66 -19.05
C ALA A 284 -25.60 -37.24 -20.46
N ALA A 285 -24.42 -37.34 -21.07
CA ALA A 285 -24.23 -37.94 -22.39
C ALA A 285 -24.49 -39.46 -22.33
N VAL A 286 -23.92 -40.14 -21.35
CA VAL A 286 -24.14 -41.56 -21.09
C VAL A 286 -25.60 -41.81 -20.71
N THR A 287 -26.19 -41.05 -19.79
CA THR A 287 -27.63 -41.16 -19.44
C THR A 287 -28.52 -40.86 -20.64
N ARG A 288 -28.18 -39.90 -21.50
CA ARG A 288 -29.00 -39.54 -22.68
C ARG A 288 -28.87 -40.57 -23.80
N VAL A 289 -27.69 -41.16 -24.00
CA VAL A 289 -27.47 -42.28 -24.92
C VAL A 289 -28.17 -43.54 -24.38
N PHE A 290 -27.99 -43.86 -23.10
CA PHE A 290 -28.46 -45.10 -22.51
C PHE A 290 -29.94 -45.05 -22.12
N MET A 291 -30.49 -43.91 -21.67
CA MET A 291 -31.95 -43.72 -21.54
C MET A 291 -32.62 -43.48 -22.89
N GLY A 292 -31.93 -42.92 -23.87
CA GLY A 292 -32.43 -42.86 -25.24
C GLY A 292 -32.55 -44.25 -25.87
N VAL A 293 -31.57 -45.13 -25.62
CA VAL A 293 -31.58 -46.53 -26.05
C VAL A 293 -32.53 -47.36 -25.19
N SER A 294 -32.53 -47.23 -23.87
CA SER A 294 -33.47 -47.89 -22.95
C SER A 294 -34.91 -47.44 -23.16
N GLY A 295 -35.15 -46.17 -23.44
CA GLY A 295 -36.48 -45.64 -23.75
C GLY A 295 -36.98 -46.21 -25.06
N LYS A 296 -36.15 -46.20 -26.12
CA LYS A 296 -36.48 -46.86 -27.39
C LYS A 296 -36.64 -48.38 -27.27
N LEU A 297 -35.88 -49.02 -26.38
CA LEU A 297 -36.00 -50.44 -26.05
C LEU A 297 -37.29 -50.75 -25.29
N SER A 298 -37.69 -49.89 -24.35
CA SER A 298 -38.96 -50.01 -23.63
C SER A 298 -40.15 -49.65 -24.50
N ASP A 299 -40.01 -48.71 -25.44
CA ASP A 299 -41.02 -48.39 -26.45
C ASP A 299 -41.15 -49.55 -27.44
N LEU A 300 -40.04 -50.16 -27.86
CA LEU A 300 -40.04 -51.38 -28.67
C LEU A 300 -40.60 -52.59 -27.90
N GLU A 301 -40.29 -52.74 -26.61
CA GLU A 301 -40.84 -53.77 -25.73
C GLU A 301 -42.35 -53.59 -25.55
N LYS A 302 -42.84 -52.35 -25.42
CA LYS A 302 -44.27 -52.02 -25.39
C LYS A 302 -44.96 -52.25 -26.72
N ASP A 303 -44.33 -51.89 -27.84
CA ASP A 303 -44.86 -52.17 -29.19
C ASP A 303 -44.94 -53.70 -29.44
N LEU A 304 -43.94 -54.46 -28.97
CA LEU A 304 -43.92 -55.91 -29.02
C LEU A 304 -44.94 -56.56 -28.07
N ASP A 305 -45.11 -56.04 -26.86
CA ASP A 305 -46.16 -56.49 -25.91
C ASP A 305 -47.57 -56.12 -26.40
N CYS A 306 -47.75 -54.98 -27.10
CA CYS A 306 -48.99 -54.65 -27.81
C CYS A 306 -49.30 -55.65 -28.92
N HIS A 307 -48.30 -56.10 -29.68
CA HIS A 307 -48.47 -57.17 -30.67
C HIS A 307 -48.75 -58.54 -30.03
N ARG A 308 -48.21 -58.81 -28.84
CA ARG A 308 -48.50 -60.03 -28.07
C ARG A 308 -49.91 -60.03 -27.47
N GLN A 309 -50.40 -58.88 -26.99
CA GLN A 309 -51.78 -58.72 -26.54
C GLN A 309 -52.77 -58.83 -27.71
N LEU A 310 -52.44 -58.27 -28.88
CA LEU A 310 -53.22 -58.48 -30.11
C LEU A 310 -53.28 -59.96 -30.52
N LEU A 311 -52.18 -60.71 -30.40
CA LEU A 311 -52.16 -62.15 -30.68
C LEU A 311 -52.98 -62.98 -29.67
N ASN A 312 -52.99 -62.60 -28.39
CA ASN A 312 -53.80 -63.25 -27.36
C ASN A 312 -55.31 -62.90 -27.46
N ASP A 313 -55.65 -61.69 -27.92
CA ASP A 313 -57.04 -61.28 -28.18
C ASP A 313 -57.62 -61.98 -29.43
N ILE A 314 -56.78 -62.37 -30.39
CA ILE A 314 -57.14 -63.14 -31.61
C ILE A 314 -57.53 -64.59 -31.27
N GLU A 315 -56.97 -65.20 -30.22
CA GLU A 315 -57.42 -66.52 -29.74
C GLU A 315 -58.79 -66.46 -29.03
N SER A 316 -59.27 -65.26 -28.68
CA SER A 316 -60.42 -65.07 -27.78
C SER A 316 -61.70 -64.61 -28.49
N GLN A 317 -61.64 -63.96 -29.66
CA GLN A 317 -62.84 -63.46 -30.36
C GLN A 317 -62.78 -63.55 -31.89
N ASN A 318 -63.86 -64.07 -32.50
CA ASN A 318 -64.13 -64.16 -33.93
C ASN A 318 -64.26 -62.77 -34.60
N PHE A 319 -63.13 -62.10 -34.87
CA PHE A 319 -63.05 -60.97 -35.79
C PHE A 319 -62.35 -61.40 -37.09
N GLN A 320 -63.15 -61.85 -38.07
CA GLN A 320 -62.67 -62.56 -39.25
C GLN A 320 -62.55 -61.69 -40.53
N THR A 321 -62.69 -60.37 -40.47
CA THR A 321 -62.82 -59.56 -41.71
C THR A 321 -61.71 -58.55 -42.00
N ASP A 322 -61.06 -57.92 -41.02
CA ASP A 322 -59.97 -56.94 -41.32
C ASP A 322 -58.56 -57.54 -41.30
N PHE A 323 -58.37 -58.66 -40.59
CA PHE A 323 -57.09 -59.36 -40.59
C PHE A 323 -56.91 -60.22 -41.86
N GLN A 324 -58.00 -60.59 -42.54
CA GLN A 324 -57.92 -61.29 -43.83
C GLN A 324 -57.34 -60.37 -44.92
N GLU A 325 -57.60 -59.06 -44.89
CA GLU A 325 -57.03 -58.13 -45.89
C GLU A 325 -55.54 -57.83 -45.63
N LEU A 326 -55.11 -57.82 -44.36
CA LEU A 326 -53.70 -57.69 -43.99
C LEU A 326 -52.93 -59.01 -44.21
N ILE A 327 -53.55 -60.16 -43.92
CA ILE A 327 -53.04 -61.49 -44.27
C ILE A 327 -53.03 -61.68 -45.79
N ASP A 328 -53.98 -61.15 -46.55
CA ASP A 328 -54.02 -61.26 -48.02
C ASP A 328 -53.02 -60.29 -48.68
N LYS A 329 -52.76 -59.11 -48.09
CA LYS A 329 -51.68 -58.21 -48.53
C LYS A 329 -50.29 -58.77 -48.22
N THR A 330 -50.11 -59.32 -47.02
CA THR A 330 -48.84 -59.93 -46.63
C THR A 330 -48.67 -61.28 -47.34
N SER A 331 -49.76 -62.03 -47.55
CA SER A 331 -49.78 -63.24 -48.39
C SER A 331 -49.58 -62.94 -49.85
N MET A 332 -50.06 -61.83 -50.43
CA MET A 332 -49.76 -61.48 -51.83
C MET A 332 -48.27 -61.19 -52.02
N VAL A 333 -47.64 -60.52 -51.06
CA VAL A 333 -46.18 -60.33 -51.05
C VAL A 333 -45.48 -61.67 -50.80
N LEU A 334 -46.10 -62.56 -50.00
CA LEU A 334 -45.54 -63.86 -49.69
C LEU A 334 -45.80 -64.97 -50.76
N SER A 335 -46.72 -64.74 -51.70
CA SER A 335 -47.23 -65.74 -52.67
C SER A 335 -46.61 -65.64 -54.06
N SER A 336 -45.76 -64.64 -54.32
CA SER A 336 -45.01 -64.59 -55.57
C SER A 336 -43.75 -65.48 -55.49
N SER A 337 -44.02 -66.78 -55.66
CA SER A 337 -43.09 -67.90 -55.88
C SER A 337 -42.23 -68.35 -54.69
N VAL A 338 -42.37 -69.65 -54.40
CA VAL A 338 -41.53 -70.51 -53.55
C VAL A 338 -41.86 -70.53 -52.05
N TYR A 339 -43.08 -70.92 -51.70
CA TYR A 339 -43.34 -71.72 -50.49
C TYR A 339 -44.31 -72.85 -50.80
N LYS A 340 -43.78 -74.00 -51.21
CA LYS A 340 -44.56 -75.25 -51.35
C LYS A 340 -44.13 -76.37 -50.41
N THR A 341 -43.32 -76.08 -49.39
CA THR A 341 -42.88 -77.11 -48.42
C THR A 341 -42.76 -76.61 -46.98
N ARG A 342 -43.50 -75.56 -46.60
CA ARG A 342 -43.69 -75.19 -45.19
C ARG A 342 -45.07 -74.60 -45.01
N THR A 343 -45.80 -75.11 -44.03
CA THR A 343 -47.14 -74.64 -43.68
C THR A 343 -47.05 -73.20 -43.19
N SER A 344 -48.08 -72.38 -43.44
CA SER A 344 -48.14 -70.97 -42.99
C SER A 344 -47.89 -70.83 -41.48
N GLN A 345 -48.17 -71.89 -40.71
CA GLN A 345 -47.93 -71.98 -39.27
C GLN A 345 -46.43 -71.97 -38.92
N GLU A 346 -45.60 -72.73 -39.62
CA GLU A 346 -44.15 -72.84 -39.36
C GLU A 346 -43.40 -71.53 -39.62
N MET A 347 -43.90 -70.69 -40.54
CA MET A 347 -43.32 -69.38 -40.82
C MET A 347 -43.66 -68.36 -39.72
N ILE A 348 -44.88 -68.39 -39.20
CA ILE A 348 -45.32 -67.57 -38.07
C ILE A 348 -44.54 -67.95 -36.81
N GLU A 349 -44.35 -69.25 -36.55
CA GLU A 349 -43.55 -69.74 -35.42
C GLU A 349 -42.07 -69.34 -35.53
N LEU A 350 -41.48 -69.38 -36.73
CA LEU A 350 -40.10 -68.95 -36.96
C LEU A 350 -39.91 -67.44 -36.75
N ILE A 351 -40.84 -66.62 -37.26
CA ILE A 351 -40.81 -65.17 -37.06
C ILE A 351 -41.01 -64.83 -35.58
N GLY A 352 -41.98 -65.47 -34.91
CA GLY A 352 -42.22 -65.33 -33.48
C GLY A 352 -40.99 -65.71 -32.64
N SER A 353 -40.31 -66.81 -32.99
CA SER A 353 -39.05 -67.22 -32.38
C SER A 353 -37.94 -66.17 -32.56
N ASN A 354 -37.73 -65.68 -33.78
CA ASN A 354 -36.71 -64.66 -34.07
C ASN A 354 -36.98 -63.34 -33.32
N ILE A 355 -38.24 -62.90 -33.24
CA ILE A 355 -38.63 -61.71 -32.46
C ILE A 355 -38.33 -61.92 -30.97
N LEU A 356 -38.66 -63.09 -30.42
CA LEU A 356 -38.40 -63.42 -29.02
C LEU A 356 -36.89 -63.44 -28.72
N THR A 357 -36.09 -63.93 -29.67
CA THR A 357 -34.63 -63.98 -29.57
C THR A 357 -34.02 -62.57 -29.65
N MET A 358 -34.55 -61.72 -30.55
CA MET A 358 -34.17 -60.31 -30.64
C MET A 358 -34.52 -59.55 -29.35
N GLN A 359 -35.70 -59.76 -28.79
CA GLN A 359 -36.12 -59.14 -27.52
C GLN A 359 -35.20 -59.56 -26.37
N LYS A 360 -34.80 -60.85 -26.32
CA LYS A 360 -33.82 -61.35 -25.34
C LYS A 360 -32.44 -60.70 -25.51
N SER A 361 -31.92 -60.62 -26.74
CA SER A 361 -30.61 -60.00 -27.02
C SER A 361 -30.62 -58.49 -26.72
N LEU A 362 -31.70 -57.79 -27.05
CA LEU A 362 -31.88 -56.38 -26.74
C LEU A 362 -31.99 -56.10 -25.24
N ARG A 363 -32.66 -56.98 -24.48
CA ARG A 363 -32.71 -56.91 -23.01
C ARG A 363 -31.32 -57.16 -22.41
N ALA A 364 -30.62 -58.19 -22.88
CA ALA A 364 -29.26 -58.52 -22.43
C ALA A 364 -28.28 -57.36 -22.71
N LEU A 365 -28.35 -56.75 -23.90
CA LEU A 365 -27.59 -55.54 -24.22
C LEU A 365 -27.92 -54.38 -23.27
N GLY A 366 -29.21 -54.15 -22.99
CA GLY A 366 -29.66 -53.12 -22.05
C GLY A 366 -29.16 -53.34 -20.61
N GLU A 367 -29.11 -54.59 -20.15
CA GLU A 367 -28.54 -54.97 -18.86
C GLU A 367 -27.02 -54.77 -18.83
N CYS A 368 -26.30 -55.24 -19.86
CA CYS A 368 -24.86 -55.07 -20.00
C CYS A 368 -24.45 -53.57 -20.02
N LEU A 369 -25.23 -52.74 -20.71
CA LEU A 369 -25.10 -51.30 -20.74
C LEU A 369 -25.31 -50.69 -19.34
N ARG A 370 -26.36 -51.09 -18.62
CA ARG A 370 -26.66 -50.60 -17.26
C ARG A 370 -25.55 -50.96 -16.26
N ASP A 371 -25.04 -52.18 -16.36
CA ASP A 371 -23.93 -52.64 -15.52
C ASP A 371 -22.63 -51.90 -15.83
N THR A 372 -22.32 -51.69 -17.11
CA THR A 372 -21.16 -50.89 -17.54
C THR A 372 -21.24 -49.46 -17.01
N TYR A 373 -22.43 -48.83 -17.09
CA TYR A 373 -22.66 -47.51 -16.51
C TYR A 373 -22.45 -47.53 -14.99
N LYS A 374 -22.98 -48.53 -14.29
CA LYS A 374 -22.84 -48.67 -12.84
C LYS A 374 -21.37 -48.79 -12.42
N ILE A 375 -20.57 -49.56 -13.15
CA ILE A 375 -19.12 -49.70 -12.91
C ILE A 375 -18.40 -48.36 -13.07
N LEU A 376 -18.63 -47.66 -14.18
CA LEU A 376 -18.04 -46.35 -14.43
C LEU A 376 -18.47 -45.31 -13.40
N HIS A 377 -19.75 -45.32 -13.04
CA HIS A 377 -20.33 -44.44 -12.04
C HIS A 377 -19.69 -44.69 -10.67
N ASP A 378 -19.62 -45.95 -10.23
CA ASP A 378 -19.02 -46.33 -8.96
C ASP A 378 -17.51 -46.01 -8.93
N ALA A 379 -16.79 -46.25 -10.03
CA ALA A 379 -15.36 -45.93 -10.13
C ALA A 379 -15.08 -44.42 -10.01
N GLY A 380 -15.95 -43.57 -10.57
CA GLY A 380 -15.84 -42.12 -10.44
C GLY A 380 -16.00 -41.64 -9.00
N HIS A 381 -16.95 -42.21 -8.25
CA HIS A 381 -17.22 -41.81 -6.86
C HIS A 381 -16.08 -42.13 -5.88
N LEU A 382 -15.22 -43.09 -6.20
CA LEU A 382 -14.02 -43.39 -5.40
C LEU A 382 -13.06 -42.19 -5.38
N TRP A 383 -12.90 -41.54 -6.53
CA TRP A 383 -12.08 -40.33 -6.66
C TRP A 383 -12.73 -39.13 -5.99
N ASP A 384 -14.05 -38.94 -6.11
CA ASP A 384 -14.77 -37.85 -5.46
C ASP A 384 -14.56 -37.86 -3.93
N ALA A 385 -14.66 -39.05 -3.31
CA ALA A 385 -14.43 -39.21 -1.87
C ALA A 385 -12.97 -38.95 -1.47
N HIS A 386 -12.01 -39.30 -2.32
CA HIS A 386 -10.59 -39.02 -2.07
C HIS A 386 -10.25 -37.54 -2.20
N ILE A 387 -10.70 -36.89 -3.28
CA ILE A 387 -10.51 -35.46 -3.53
C ILE A 387 -11.07 -34.66 -2.36
N LEU A 388 -12.26 -35.01 -1.86
CA LEU A 388 -12.86 -34.33 -0.70
C LEU A 388 -12.00 -34.48 0.57
N ARG A 389 -11.47 -35.67 0.86
CA ARG A 389 -10.58 -35.90 2.02
C ARG A 389 -9.27 -35.12 1.90
N GLN A 390 -8.69 -35.10 0.70
CA GLN A 390 -7.46 -34.35 0.43
C GLN A 390 -7.69 -32.83 0.57
N ALA A 391 -8.79 -32.31 0.01
CA ALA A 391 -9.15 -30.90 0.13
C ALA A 391 -9.38 -30.50 1.59
N LEU A 392 -10.05 -31.35 2.39
CA LEU A 392 -10.24 -31.11 3.81
C LEU A 392 -8.90 -31.10 4.58
N ALA A 393 -8.00 -32.05 4.28
CA ALA A 393 -6.67 -32.09 4.88
C ALA A 393 -5.83 -30.84 4.54
N GLN A 394 -5.90 -30.37 3.30
CA GLN A 394 -5.25 -29.13 2.86
C GLN A 394 -5.83 -27.92 3.60
N GLN A 395 -7.16 -27.81 3.69
CA GLN A 395 -7.84 -26.72 4.41
C GLN A 395 -7.47 -26.69 5.89
N LEU A 396 -7.46 -27.85 6.57
CA LEU A 396 -7.08 -27.93 7.98
C LEU A 396 -5.61 -27.53 8.20
N THR A 397 -4.72 -27.91 7.28
CA THR A 397 -3.31 -27.52 7.33
C THR A 397 -3.14 -26.01 7.14
N ILE A 398 -3.83 -25.44 6.14
CA ILE A 398 -3.81 -23.99 5.89
C ILE A 398 -4.34 -23.24 7.13
N ALA A 399 -5.48 -23.64 7.68
CA ALA A 399 -6.04 -23.01 8.88
C ALA A 399 -5.07 -23.06 10.07
N ALA A 400 -4.39 -24.20 10.28
CA ALA A 400 -3.39 -24.32 11.34
C ALA A 400 -2.16 -23.42 11.12
N VAL A 401 -1.76 -23.18 9.87
CA VAL A 401 -0.70 -22.22 9.53
C VAL A 401 -1.20 -20.79 9.71
N GLU A 402 -2.43 -20.46 9.31
CA GLU A 402 -3.03 -19.13 9.50
C GLU A 402 -3.18 -18.77 10.99
N ASP A 403 -3.58 -19.72 11.83
CA ASP A 403 -3.62 -19.54 13.29
C ASP A 403 -2.23 -19.24 13.86
N LEU A 404 -1.19 -19.90 13.37
CA LEU A 404 0.20 -19.60 13.74
C LEU A 404 0.64 -18.23 13.24
N LEU A 405 0.32 -17.87 11.99
CA LEU A 405 0.65 -16.58 11.40
C LEU A 405 0.02 -15.43 12.20
N THR A 406 -1.25 -15.54 12.56
CA THR A 406 -1.96 -14.52 13.35
C THR A 406 -1.41 -14.41 14.78
N SER A 407 -1.09 -15.53 15.42
CA SER A 407 -0.42 -15.55 16.73
C SER A 407 0.98 -14.91 16.68
N ASN A 408 1.73 -15.18 15.61
CA ASN A 408 3.06 -14.60 15.41
C ASN A 408 2.96 -13.09 15.16
N ASP A 409 2.06 -12.65 14.28
CA ASP A 409 1.88 -11.23 13.93
C ASP A 409 1.39 -10.40 15.14
N THR A 410 0.56 -10.96 16.02
CA THR A 410 0.16 -10.29 17.27
C THR A 410 1.34 -10.11 18.24
N THR A 411 2.21 -11.11 18.35
CA THR A 411 3.44 -11.02 19.14
C THR A 411 4.40 -10.00 18.56
N GLU A 412 4.51 -9.93 17.24
CA GLU A 412 5.33 -8.95 16.53
C GLU A 412 4.81 -7.52 16.78
N MET A 413 3.51 -7.28 16.65
CA MET A 413 2.90 -5.97 16.94
C MET A 413 3.15 -5.51 18.38
N ALA A 414 3.09 -6.42 19.35
CA ALA A 414 3.39 -6.08 20.74
C ALA A 414 4.86 -5.62 20.92
N ASN A 415 5.80 -6.23 20.20
CA ASN A 415 7.20 -5.85 20.23
C ASN A 415 7.48 -4.52 19.50
N GLU A 416 6.72 -4.19 18.44
CA GLU A 416 6.82 -2.89 17.76
C GLU A 416 6.51 -1.72 18.69
N ILE A 417 5.51 -1.84 19.56
CA ILE A 417 5.18 -0.79 20.54
C ILE A 417 6.36 -0.50 21.47
N ILE A 418 7.01 -1.56 21.98
CA ILE A 418 8.17 -1.43 22.87
C ILE A 418 9.35 -0.82 22.10
N PHE A 419 9.55 -1.24 20.85
CA PHE A 419 10.58 -0.68 19.98
C PHE A 419 10.37 0.81 19.72
N ASP A 420 9.15 1.25 19.39
CA ASP A 420 8.85 2.66 19.13
C ASP A 420 9.09 3.54 20.35
N ILE A 421 8.72 3.05 21.55
CA ILE A 421 9.02 3.74 22.81
C ILE A 421 10.54 3.87 23.00
N ALA A 422 11.30 2.81 22.78
CA ALA A 422 12.76 2.84 22.91
C ALA A 422 13.40 3.77 21.87
N LEU A 423 12.90 3.77 20.63
CA LEU A 423 13.37 4.65 19.56
C LEU A 423 13.11 6.13 19.88
N GLU A 424 11.97 6.45 20.48
CA GLU A 424 11.68 7.82 20.90
C GLU A 424 12.57 8.23 22.08
N GLN A 425 12.87 7.32 23.01
CA GLN A 425 13.83 7.57 24.07
C GLN A 425 15.25 7.83 23.54
N LEU A 426 15.66 7.13 22.49
CA LEU A 426 16.94 7.36 21.79
C LEU A 426 16.98 8.76 21.18
N ARG A 427 15.91 9.18 20.49
CA ARG A 427 15.81 10.53 19.89
C ARG A 427 15.81 11.63 20.94
N GLY A 428 15.16 11.39 22.08
CA GLY A 428 15.09 12.30 23.22
C GLY A 428 16.34 12.30 24.11
N SER A 429 17.38 11.53 23.79
CA SER A 429 18.56 11.41 24.65
C SER A 429 19.30 12.75 24.79
N SER A 430 19.78 13.01 26.02
CA SER A 430 20.42 14.27 26.41
C SER A 430 21.94 14.21 26.47
N ASP A 431 22.49 13.00 26.45
CA ASP A 431 23.89 12.73 26.74
C ASP A 431 24.42 11.65 25.79
N PRO A 432 25.65 11.78 25.26
CA PRO A 432 26.21 10.83 24.30
C PRO A 432 26.36 9.41 24.86
N ASP A 433 26.66 9.24 26.15
CA ASP A 433 26.85 7.91 26.75
C ASP A 433 25.49 7.23 26.94
N LYS A 434 24.48 7.98 27.41
CA LYS A 434 23.10 7.49 27.49
C LYS A 434 22.53 7.17 26.10
N LEU A 435 22.82 7.99 25.10
CA LEU A 435 22.43 7.76 23.71
C LEU A 435 23.02 6.44 23.20
N GLN A 436 24.29 6.17 23.50
CA GLN A 436 24.93 4.91 23.13
C GLN A 436 24.29 3.71 23.83
N GLN A 437 24.03 3.80 25.15
CA GLN A 437 23.37 2.73 25.90
C GLN A 437 21.98 2.41 25.35
N GLN A 438 21.19 3.44 25.00
CA GLN A 438 19.88 3.27 24.39
C GLN A 438 19.99 2.65 22.99
N TYR A 439 20.98 3.05 22.20
CA TYR A 439 21.24 2.45 20.90
C TYR A 439 21.56 0.96 21.03
N ASP A 440 22.49 0.59 21.91
CA ASP A 440 22.87 -0.80 22.14
C ASP A 440 21.69 -1.65 22.63
N ALA A 441 20.82 -1.08 23.47
CA ALA A 441 19.58 -1.71 23.91
C ALA A 441 18.61 -1.95 22.74
N ILE A 442 18.43 -0.97 21.85
CA ILE A 442 17.57 -1.12 20.66
C ILE A 442 18.15 -2.15 19.69
N ILE A 443 19.46 -2.14 19.44
CA ILE A 443 20.10 -3.16 18.59
C ILE A 443 19.88 -4.56 19.19
N SER A 444 20.06 -4.71 20.50
CA SER A 444 19.78 -5.98 21.18
C SER A 444 18.30 -6.41 21.06
N MET A 445 17.36 -5.46 21.06
CA MET A 445 15.95 -5.76 20.79
C MET A 445 15.72 -6.21 19.34
N LEU A 446 16.33 -5.51 18.38
CA LEU A 446 16.24 -5.86 16.97
C LEU A 446 16.84 -7.24 16.70
N ASP A 447 17.98 -7.59 17.28
CA ASP A 447 18.57 -8.92 17.15
C ASP A 447 17.62 -10.02 17.67
N ARG A 448 16.93 -9.76 18.80
CA ARG A 448 15.89 -10.67 19.30
C ARG A 448 14.69 -10.77 18.36
N THR A 449 14.29 -9.67 17.72
CA THR A 449 13.22 -9.67 16.71
C THR A 449 13.62 -10.45 15.46
N ALA A 450 14.87 -10.33 14.99
CA ALA A 450 15.37 -11.12 13.86
C ALA A 450 15.35 -12.62 14.17
N GLU A 451 15.80 -12.99 15.37
CA GLU A 451 15.76 -14.38 15.84
C GLU A 451 14.32 -14.89 15.97
N MET A 452 13.41 -14.06 16.49
CA MET A 452 11.99 -14.36 16.55
C MET A 452 11.42 -14.64 15.15
N TYR A 453 11.69 -13.78 14.15
CA TYR A 453 11.24 -14.02 12.77
C TYR A 453 11.75 -15.35 12.21
N ARG A 454 12.99 -15.73 12.52
CA ARG A 454 13.56 -17.02 12.14
C ARG A 454 12.78 -18.17 12.78
N THR A 455 12.57 -18.13 14.10
CA THR A 455 11.82 -19.17 14.83
C THR A 455 10.36 -19.26 14.38
N HIS A 456 9.71 -18.12 14.10
CA HIS A 456 8.36 -18.07 13.55
C HIS A 456 8.30 -18.74 12.18
N SER A 457 9.23 -18.41 11.28
CA SER A 457 9.30 -19.02 9.94
C SER A 457 9.55 -20.52 10.02
N GLU A 458 10.42 -20.98 10.90
CA GLU A 458 10.69 -22.41 11.09
C GLU A 458 9.46 -23.16 11.61
N ALA A 459 8.70 -22.57 12.53
CA ALA A 459 7.45 -23.14 13.03
C ALA A 459 6.34 -23.17 11.96
N GLU A 460 6.22 -22.11 11.16
CA GLU A 460 5.26 -22.01 10.05
C GLU A 460 5.54 -23.04 8.96
N LEU A 461 6.81 -23.20 8.57
CA LEU A 461 7.25 -24.22 7.61
C LEU A 461 7.08 -25.63 8.17
N GLY A 462 7.48 -25.87 9.42
CA GLY A 462 7.30 -27.16 10.07
C GLY A 462 5.83 -27.59 10.12
N ARG A 463 4.92 -26.64 10.37
CA ARG A 463 3.47 -26.91 10.32
C ARG A 463 2.99 -27.26 8.91
N MET A 464 3.53 -26.61 7.87
CA MET A 464 3.21 -26.96 6.48
C MET A 464 3.74 -28.36 6.12
N GLU A 465 4.93 -28.72 6.59
CA GLU A 465 5.53 -30.05 6.40
C GLU A 465 4.75 -31.17 7.11
N GLU A 466 4.03 -30.90 8.20
CA GLU A 466 3.18 -31.89 8.87
C GLU A 466 2.12 -32.50 7.94
N PHE A 467 1.69 -31.77 6.88
CA PHE A 467 0.78 -32.30 5.86
C PHE A 467 1.35 -33.57 5.19
N MET A 468 2.67 -33.68 5.05
CA MET A 468 3.31 -34.83 4.40
C MET A 468 3.11 -36.16 5.13
N ASN A 469 2.60 -36.15 6.37
CA ASN A 469 2.23 -37.36 7.10
C ASN A 469 0.86 -37.94 6.68
N LEU A 470 0.02 -37.17 5.99
CA LEU A 470 -1.35 -37.54 5.62
C LEU A 470 -1.46 -38.30 4.28
N PRO A 471 -0.73 -37.96 3.19
CA PRO A 471 -0.86 -38.59 1.88
C PRO A 471 -0.77 -40.12 1.92
N THR A 472 0.15 -40.69 2.69
CA THR A 472 0.28 -42.16 2.82
C THR A 472 -0.97 -42.79 3.40
N SER A 473 -1.55 -42.19 4.44
CA SER A 473 -2.78 -42.68 5.08
C SER A 473 -4.00 -42.55 4.16
N LEU A 474 -4.09 -41.45 3.42
CA LEU A 474 -5.14 -41.23 2.42
C LEU A 474 -5.03 -42.19 1.24
N ALA A 475 -3.81 -42.44 0.76
CA ALA A 475 -3.53 -43.41 -0.29
C ALA A 475 -3.92 -44.83 0.15
N ASN A 476 -3.56 -45.25 1.36
CA ASN A 476 -3.93 -46.57 1.89
C ASN A 476 -5.46 -46.75 1.97
N THR A 477 -6.18 -45.70 2.36
CA THR A 477 -7.65 -45.74 2.41
C THR A 477 -8.25 -45.86 1.01
N LEU A 478 -7.73 -45.11 0.03
CA LEU A 478 -8.16 -45.19 -1.37
C LEU A 478 -7.88 -46.58 -1.97
N LEU A 479 -6.71 -47.17 -1.67
CA LEU A 479 -6.39 -48.54 -2.09
C LEU A 479 -7.40 -49.55 -1.53
N SER A 480 -7.76 -49.44 -0.25
CA SER A 480 -8.79 -50.32 0.35
C SER A 480 -10.17 -50.14 -0.30
N GLU A 481 -10.52 -48.92 -0.71
CA GLU A 481 -11.76 -48.64 -1.43
C GLU A 481 -11.72 -49.21 -2.87
N PHE A 482 -10.55 -49.18 -3.52
CA PHE A 482 -10.34 -49.82 -4.83
C PHE A 482 -10.43 -51.34 -4.75
N ASP A 483 -9.89 -51.96 -3.71
CA ASP A 483 -10.01 -53.40 -3.48
C ASP A 483 -11.49 -53.79 -3.32
N CYS A 484 -12.24 -53.06 -2.50
CA CYS A 484 -13.68 -53.25 -2.33
C CYS A 484 -14.46 -53.05 -3.65
N PHE A 485 -14.06 -52.08 -4.48
CA PHE A 485 -14.66 -51.87 -5.80
C PHE A 485 -14.41 -53.05 -6.75
N LEU A 486 -13.19 -53.59 -6.78
CA LEU A 486 -12.84 -54.75 -7.59
C LEU A 486 -13.55 -56.03 -7.12
N GLU A 487 -13.72 -56.21 -5.80
CA GLU A 487 -14.51 -57.29 -5.22
C GLU A 487 -16.00 -57.19 -5.60
N LYS A 488 -16.55 -55.97 -5.59
CA LYS A 488 -17.96 -55.70 -5.96
C LYS A 488 -18.23 -55.94 -7.45
N HIS A 489 -17.23 -55.71 -8.31
CA HIS A 489 -17.33 -55.82 -9.76
C HIS A 489 -16.31 -56.82 -10.33
N PRO A 490 -16.49 -58.14 -10.08
CA PRO A 490 -15.54 -59.14 -10.52
C PRO A 490 -15.50 -59.22 -12.05
N ARG A 491 -14.32 -59.47 -12.62
CA ARG A 491 -14.17 -59.70 -14.07
C ARG A 491 -14.99 -60.92 -14.46
N THR A 492 -15.79 -60.81 -15.51
CA THR A 492 -16.52 -61.98 -16.02
C THR A 492 -15.51 -62.80 -16.78
N ILE A 493 -15.19 -64.00 -16.28
CA ILE A 493 -14.41 -64.97 -17.05
C ILE A 493 -15.30 -65.35 -18.23
N ASN A 494 -15.05 -64.75 -19.39
CA ASN A 494 -15.66 -65.20 -20.62
C ASN A 494 -15.25 -66.66 -20.76
N GLN A 495 -16.17 -67.59 -20.50
CA GLN A 495 -16.03 -68.95 -20.98
C GLN A 495 -15.93 -68.81 -22.49
N THR A 496 -14.69 -68.89 -22.97
CA THR A 496 -14.35 -68.88 -24.37
C THR A 496 -15.37 -69.73 -25.12
N ILE A 497 -16.01 -69.17 -26.14
CA ILE A 497 -16.78 -69.91 -27.16
C ILE A 497 -15.76 -70.73 -27.98
N ALA A 498 -15.05 -71.60 -27.29
CA ALA A 498 -14.00 -72.49 -27.79
C ALA A 498 -14.12 -73.79 -27.00
N GLN A 499 -15.29 -74.43 -27.08
CA GLN A 499 -15.53 -75.86 -26.85
C GLN A 499 -17.02 -76.18 -27.07
N SER A 500 -17.49 -76.01 -28.32
CA SER A 500 -18.55 -76.90 -28.82
C SER A 500 -17.86 -77.98 -29.65
N PRO A 501 -18.02 -79.27 -29.32
CA PRO A 501 -17.35 -80.36 -30.02
C PRO A 501 -18.12 -80.65 -31.32
N VAL A 502 -17.83 -79.91 -32.39
CA VAL A 502 -18.17 -80.38 -33.74
C VAL A 502 -16.92 -81.05 -34.31
N GLN A 503 -16.89 -82.37 -34.13
CA GLN A 503 -15.96 -83.25 -34.82
C GLN A 503 -16.06 -83.07 -36.33
N GLY A 504 -14.94 -82.66 -36.92
CA GLY A 504 -14.41 -83.14 -38.20
C GLY A 504 -15.32 -83.08 -39.42
N ILE A 505 -15.20 -82.01 -40.20
CA ILE A 505 -15.04 -82.12 -41.66
C ILE A 505 -13.95 -81.14 -42.10
N ALA A 506 -12.93 -81.69 -42.75
CA ALA A 506 -11.83 -80.98 -43.36
C ALA A 506 -12.28 -80.15 -44.57
N SER A 507 -11.54 -79.07 -44.81
CA SER A 507 -11.20 -78.52 -46.13
C SER A 507 -12.35 -78.20 -47.10
N SER A 508 -12.64 -76.91 -47.27
CA SER A 508 -12.62 -76.31 -48.62
C SER A 508 -12.73 -74.79 -48.55
N GLN A 509 -11.76 -74.15 -49.19
CA GLN A 509 -11.81 -72.76 -49.66
C GLN A 509 -13.15 -72.50 -50.35
N LEU A 510 -13.81 -71.40 -50.01
CA LEU A 510 -14.94 -70.88 -50.78
C LEU A 510 -14.54 -69.51 -51.31
N GLU A 511 -14.12 -69.54 -52.58
CA GLU A 511 -13.90 -68.39 -53.42
C GLU A 511 -15.16 -67.51 -53.49
N PHE A 512 -14.95 -66.21 -53.34
CA PHE A 512 -15.91 -65.17 -53.67
C PHE A 512 -16.19 -65.18 -55.17
N ALA A 513 -17.22 -65.90 -55.59
CA ALA A 513 -17.79 -65.77 -56.94
C ALA A 513 -18.82 -64.63 -56.97
N SER A 514 -18.58 -63.62 -57.81
CA SER A 514 -19.51 -62.54 -58.10
C SER A 514 -20.84 -63.08 -58.69
N PRO A 515 -22.02 -62.60 -58.26
CA PRO A 515 -23.26 -62.96 -58.93
C PRO A 515 -23.50 -62.08 -60.16
N LYS A 516 -23.71 -62.72 -61.31
CA LYS A 516 -24.29 -62.11 -62.52
C LYS A 516 -25.73 -61.65 -62.26
N PRO A 517 -26.20 -60.59 -62.93
CA PRO A 517 -27.54 -60.04 -62.77
C PRO A 517 -28.54 -60.82 -63.62
N GLY A 518 -29.61 -61.31 -63.00
CA GLY A 518 -30.72 -61.92 -63.73
C GLY A 518 -31.37 -63.10 -63.00
N SER A 519 -32.03 -62.84 -61.88
CA SER A 519 -33.12 -63.69 -61.39
C SER A 519 -33.87 -62.93 -60.29
N VAL A 520 -35.14 -62.62 -60.56
CA VAL A 520 -36.04 -61.92 -59.65
C VAL A 520 -36.51 -62.92 -58.60
N ASN A 521 -35.88 -62.89 -57.42
CA ASN A 521 -36.38 -63.39 -56.13
C ASN A 521 -35.45 -62.94 -54.99
N SER A 522 -35.21 -61.63 -54.89
CA SER A 522 -34.25 -61.04 -53.93
C SER A 522 -34.88 -60.43 -52.68
N THR A 523 -36.21 -60.37 -52.56
CA THR A 523 -36.85 -59.71 -51.41
C THR A 523 -36.77 -60.56 -50.13
N TYR A 524 -36.74 -61.89 -50.23
CA TYR A 524 -36.78 -62.80 -49.08
C TYR A 524 -35.45 -63.01 -48.36
N LYS A 525 -34.34 -63.01 -49.10
CA LYS A 525 -33.03 -63.06 -48.45
C LYS A 525 -32.78 -61.79 -47.64
N ASN A 526 -33.31 -60.64 -48.08
CA ASN A 526 -33.06 -59.36 -47.44
C ASN A 526 -33.73 -59.19 -46.07
N LEU A 527 -34.95 -59.72 -45.85
CA LEU A 527 -35.64 -59.59 -44.56
C LEU A 527 -35.11 -60.57 -43.51
N HIS A 528 -34.86 -61.82 -43.92
CA HIS A 528 -34.27 -62.84 -43.04
C HIS A 528 -32.77 -62.56 -42.78
N SER A 529 -32.05 -61.98 -43.74
CA SER A 529 -30.70 -61.47 -43.52
C SER A 529 -30.70 -60.22 -42.66
N SER A 530 -31.67 -59.30 -42.78
CA SER A 530 -31.68 -58.08 -41.96
C SER A 530 -32.00 -58.36 -40.50
N LEU A 531 -32.91 -59.28 -40.19
CA LEU A 531 -33.25 -59.65 -38.81
C LEU A 531 -32.13 -60.46 -38.15
N SER A 532 -31.57 -61.46 -38.85
CA SER A 532 -30.38 -62.18 -38.37
C SER A 532 -29.15 -61.27 -38.26
N HIS A 533 -28.99 -60.27 -39.15
CA HIS A 533 -27.90 -59.29 -39.04
C HIS A 533 -28.09 -58.35 -37.85
N ALA A 534 -29.32 -57.86 -37.60
CA ALA A 534 -29.61 -57.04 -36.43
C ALA A 534 -29.35 -57.82 -35.12
N PHE A 535 -29.75 -59.09 -35.07
CA PHE A 535 -29.49 -60.00 -33.95
C PHE A 535 -28.00 -60.26 -33.73
N MET A 536 -27.26 -60.60 -34.78
CA MET A 536 -25.80 -60.79 -34.70
C MET A 536 -25.10 -59.48 -34.31
N GLN A 537 -25.62 -58.33 -34.74
CA GLN A 537 -25.06 -57.03 -34.40
C GLN A 537 -25.30 -56.66 -32.93
N THR A 538 -26.44 -57.05 -32.32
CA THR A 538 -26.70 -56.86 -30.90
C THR A 538 -25.88 -57.81 -30.01
N GLU A 539 -25.73 -59.08 -30.39
CA GLU A 539 -24.83 -60.02 -29.69
C GLU A 539 -23.36 -59.57 -29.78
N VAL A 540 -22.91 -59.11 -30.95
CA VAL A 540 -21.55 -58.55 -31.12
C VAL A 540 -21.34 -57.30 -30.26
N GLN A 541 -22.36 -56.44 -30.11
CA GLN A 541 -22.29 -55.27 -29.24
C GLN A 541 -22.23 -55.65 -27.75
N GLU A 542 -22.97 -56.67 -27.34
CA GLU A 542 -22.94 -57.20 -25.96
C GLU A 542 -21.55 -57.79 -25.63
N VAL A 543 -20.98 -58.57 -26.54
CA VAL A 543 -19.61 -59.11 -26.40
C VAL A 543 -18.59 -57.97 -26.38
N ALA A 544 -18.74 -56.95 -27.22
CA ALA A 544 -17.85 -55.79 -27.23
C ALA A 544 -17.90 -55.00 -25.92
N LEU A 545 -19.08 -54.79 -25.34
CA LEU A 545 -19.26 -54.14 -24.04
C LEU A 545 -18.66 -54.97 -22.90
N THR A 546 -18.87 -56.28 -22.92
CA THR A 546 -18.29 -57.19 -21.93
C THR A 546 -16.76 -57.20 -22.00
N ASN A 547 -16.20 -57.21 -23.20
CA ASN A 547 -14.75 -57.11 -23.41
C ASN A 547 -14.22 -55.75 -22.97
N TRP A 548 -14.92 -54.66 -23.29
CA TRP A 548 -14.56 -53.31 -22.84
C TRP A 548 -14.58 -53.22 -21.31
N ARG A 549 -15.61 -53.75 -20.66
CA ARG A 549 -15.74 -53.81 -19.19
C ARG A 549 -14.57 -54.55 -18.57
N ASN A 550 -14.25 -55.75 -19.07
CA ASN A 550 -13.14 -56.54 -18.57
C ASN A 550 -11.80 -55.83 -18.80
N GLY A 551 -11.60 -55.20 -19.95
CA GLY A 551 -10.42 -54.40 -20.25
C GLY A 551 -10.28 -53.17 -19.36
N PHE A 552 -11.39 -52.50 -19.03
CA PHE A 552 -11.41 -51.39 -18.07
C PHE A 552 -10.98 -51.88 -16.68
N LEU A 553 -11.58 -52.95 -16.16
CA LEU A 553 -11.24 -53.49 -14.84
C LEU A 553 -9.79 -53.99 -14.77
N GLU A 554 -9.28 -54.60 -15.85
CA GLU A 554 -7.88 -55.02 -15.95
C GLU A 554 -6.92 -53.83 -15.97
N SER A 555 -7.24 -52.79 -16.74
CA SER A 555 -6.46 -51.56 -16.76
C SER A 555 -6.51 -50.85 -15.40
N PHE A 556 -7.68 -50.81 -14.78
CA PHE A 556 -7.88 -50.22 -13.46
C PHE A 556 -7.00 -50.91 -12.42
N GLU A 557 -7.11 -52.23 -12.28
CA GLU A 557 -6.32 -53.03 -11.32
C GLU A 557 -4.80 -52.88 -11.53
N ARG A 558 -4.34 -52.83 -12.78
CA ARG A 558 -2.91 -52.59 -13.08
C ARG A 558 -2.43 -51.22 -12.60
N ASN A 559 -3.25 -50.18 -12.79
CA ASN A 559 -2.87 -48.80 -12.48
C ASN A 559 -3.03 -48.43 -10.99
N VAL A 560 -3.83 -49.18 -10.22
CA VAL A 560 -4.03 -48.96 -8.77
C VAL A 560 -2.70 -48.89 -8.00
N THR A 561 -1.70 -49.68 -8.40
CA THR A 561 -0.38 -49.71 -7.75
C THR A 561 0.42 -48.42 -7.88
N LEU A 562 0.15 -47.59 -8.89
CA LEU A 562 0.86 -46.33 -9.14
C LEU A 562 0.27 -45.13 -8.37
N VAL A 563 -0.94 -45.29 -7.83
CA VAL A 563 -1.70 -44.21 -7.20
C VAL A 563 -0.98 -43.61 -5.98
N PRO A 564 -0.38 -44.40 -5.05
CA PRO A 564 0.31 -43.84 -3.89
C PRO A 564 1.49 -42.94 -4.26
N GLU A 565 2.27 -43.31 -5.28
CA GLU A 565 3.42 -42.53 -5.73
C GLU A 565 2.99 -41.19 -6.32
N GLU A 566 1.95 -41.20 -7.17
CA GLU A 566 1.43 -39.98 -7.79
C GLU A 566 0.79 -39.05 -6.76
N LEU A 567 0.01 -39.57 -5.81
CA LEU A 567 -0.57 -38.76 -4.73
C LEU A 567 0.50 -38.13 -3.83
N LEU A 568 1.56 -38.87 -3.51
CA LEU A 568 2.69 -38.34 -2.75
C LEU A 568 3.41 -37.23 -3.52
N ARG A 569 3.57 -37.40 -4.84
CA ARG A 569 4.18 -36.39 -5.71
C ARG A 569 3.36 -35.10 -5.75
N GLN A 570 2.04 -35.21 -5.90
CA GLN A 570 1.12 -34.07 -5.89
C GLN A 570 1.14 -33.34 -4.54
N ALA A 571 1.17 -34.10 -3.44
CA ALA A 571 1.28 -33.54 -2.10
C ALA A 571 2.60 -32.75 -1.90
N ARG A 572 3.73 -33.27 -2.38
CA ARG A 572 5.02 -32.56 -2.32
C ARG A 572 4.99 -31.25 -3.08
N LEU A 573 4.50 -31.27 -4.32
CA LEU A 573 4.41 -30.05 -5.14
C LEU A 573 3.55 -28.98 -4.46
N TRP A 574 2.43 -29.39 -3.86
CA TRP A 574 1.57 -28.48 -3.11
C TRP A 574 2.27 -27.91 -1.86
N VAL A 575 3.00 -28.73 -1.09
CA VAL A 575 3.77 -28.26 0.07
C VAL A 575 4.91 -27.33 -0.35
N GLU A 576 5.64 -27.65 -1.41
CA GLU A 576 6.73 -26.83 -1.96
C GLU A 576 6.20 -25.44 -2.37
N GLU A 577 5.13 -25.40 -3.17
CA GLU A 577 4.51 -24.14 -3.62
C GLU A 577 4.08 -23.25 -2.43
N ARG A 578 3.50 -23.85 -1.39
CA ARG A 578 3.05 -23.10 -0.20
C ARG A 578 4.20 -22.70 0.70
N SER A 579 5.25 -23.51 0.78
CA SER A 579 6.46 -23.21 1.54
C SER A 579 7.24 -22.05 0.91
N ASP A 580 7.26 -21.94 -0.42
CA ASP A 580 7.87 -20.81 -1.14
C ASP A 580 7.25 -19.46 -0.74
N ALA A 581 5.93 -19.42 -0.56
CA ALA A 581 5.24 -18.21 -0.09
C ALA A 581 5.66 -17.81 1.33
N LEU A 582 5.82 -18.80 2.24
CA LEU A 582 6.30 -18.57 3.61
C LEU A 582 7.76 -18.12 3.63
N HIS A 583 8.61 -18.74 2.82
CA HIS A 583 10.01 -18.32 2.64
C HIS A 583 10.12 -16.89 2.11
N MET A 584 9.27 -16.51 1.16
CA MET A 584 9.22 -15.14 0.65
C MET A 584 8.79 -14.16 1.73
N ARG A 585 7.77 -14.49 2.54
CA ARG A 585 7.34 -13.69 3.70
C ARG A 585 8.50 -13.47 4.68
N TYR A 586 9.21 -14.53 5.08
CA TYR A 586 10.38 -14.43 5.94
C TYR A 586 11.48 -13.54 5.34
N SER A 587 11.79 -13.75 4.06
CA SER A 587 12.80 -12.96 3.35
C SER A 587 12.46 -11.47 3.34
N LEU A 588 11.20 -11.11 3.09
CA LEU A 588 10.72 -9.73 3.14
C LEU A 588 10.82 -9.14 4.56
N LYS A 589 10.48 -9.92 5.60
CA LYS A 589 10.63 -9.50 7.01
C LYS A 589 12.09 -9.20 7.33
N MET A 590 13.03 -10.06 6.91
CA MET A 590 14.47 -9.85 7.13
C MET A 590 15.02 -8.62 6.38
N VAL A 591 14.57 -8.37 5.15
CA VAL A 591 14.95 -7.17 4.40
C VAL A 591 14.42 -5.91 5.12
N SER A 592 13.15 -5.88 5.51
CA SER A 592 12.56 -4.78 6.28
C SER A 592 13.31 -4.53 7.60
N HIS A 593 13.67 -5.62 8.28
CA HIS A 593 14.45 -5.59 9.51
C HIS A 593 15.83 -4.94 9.31
N SER A 594 16.57 -5.34 8.27
CA SER A 594 17.89 -4.75 7.97
C SER A 594 17.81 -3.23 7.72
N ILE A 595 16.78 -2.78 7.01
CA ILE A 595 16.53 -1.35 6.77
C ILE A 595 16.23 -0.63 8.09
N ARG A 596 15.49 -1.28 9.00
CA ARG A 596 15.18 -0.73 10.32
C ARG A 596 16.44 -0.54 11.15
N VAL A 597 17.36 -1.50 11.18
CA VAL A 597 18.67 -1.39 11.86
C VAL A 597 19.44 -0.15 11.36
N GLU A 598 19.53 0.03 10.04
CA GLU A 598 20.22 1.19 9.44
C GLU A 598 19.52 2.52 9.80
N ARG A 599 18.19 2.57 9.84
CA ARG A 599 17.45 3.77 10.27
C ARG A 599 17.70 4.14 11.74
N VAL A 600 17.81 3.15 12.62
CA VAL A 600 18.14 3.38 14.04
C VAL A 600 19.55 3.95 14.16
N LYS A 601 20.51 3.39 13.43
CA LYS A 601 21.89 3.90 13.36
C LYS A 601 21.93 5.35 12.86
N ALA A 602 21.25 5.64 11.75
CA ALA A 602 21.16 7.00 11.21
C ALA A 602 20.52 7.98 12.22
N SER A 603 19.50 7.55 12.96
CA SER A 603 18.85 8.35 14.00
C SER A 603 19.80 8.66 15.17
N ARG A 604 20.58 7.66 15.60
CA ARG A 604 21.62 7.82 16.63
C ARG A 604 22.71 8.79 16.17
N ASP A 605 23.19 8.65 14.94
CA ASP A 605 24.26 9.49 14.40
C ASP A 605 23.80 10.95 14.23
N ALA A 606 22.57 11.16 13.76
CA ALA A 606 21.94 12.48 13.68
C ALA A 606 21.84 13.12 15.07
N ARG A 607 21.32 12.39 16.06
CA ARG A 607 21.17 12.91 17.42
C ARG A 607 22.52 13.22 18.08
N LEU A 608 23.53 12.38 17.85
CA LEU A 608 24.89 12.63 18.36
C LEU A 608 25.50 13.90 17.75
N ALA A 609 25.29 14.14 16.46
CA ALA A 609 25.74 15.36 15.80
C ALA A 609 25.03 16.61 16.36
N GLU A 610 23.73 16.52 16.64
CA GLU A 610 22.97 17.60 17.28
C GLU A 610 23.51 17.94 18.67
N LEU A 611 23.70 16.93 19.53
CA LEU A 611 24.24 17.13 20.89
C LEU A 611 25.61 17.82 20.86
N ARG A 612 26.49 17.41 19.93
CA ARG A 612 27.81 18.04 19.74
C ARG A 612 27.68 19.50 19.30
N ASN A 613 26.76 19.79 18.38
CA ASN A 613 26.52 21.15 17.90
C ASN A 613 25.97 22.05 19.02
N HIS A 614 25.00 21.56 19.81
CA HIS A 614 24.45 22.32 20.93
C HIS A 614 25.53 22.62 21.98
N LYS A 615 26.34 21.62 22.33
CA LYS A 615 27.48 21.81 23.24
C LYS A 615 28.49 22.82 22.70
N ALA A 616 28.91 22.70 21.44
CA ALA A 616 29.88 23.62 20.83
C ALA A 616 29.36 25.06 20.80
N ARG A 617 28.07 25.26 20.49
CA ARG A 617 27.44 26.59 20.51
C ARG A 617 27.39 27.18 21.92
N LEU A 618 27.05 26.38 22.92
CA LEU A 618 27.01 26.82 24.32
C LEU A 618 28.41 27.18 24.81
N ASP A 619 29.38 26.29 24.61
CA ASP A 619 30.77 26.49 25.03
C ASP A 619 31.35 27.75 24.38
N SER A 620 31.18 27.93 23.06
CA SER A 620 31.63 29.13 22.35
C SER A 620 31.01 30.43 22.87
N HIS A 621 29.73 30.41 23.26
CA HIS A 621 29.05 31.57 23.83
C HIS A 621 29.55 31.89 25.24
N LEU A 622 29.75 30.85 26.07
CA LEU A 622 30.30 31.00 27.41
C LEU A 622 31.76 31.47 27.39
N ASP A 623 32.58 30.95 26.49
CA ASP A 623 33.97 31.37 26.30
C ASP A 623 34.04 32.87 25.98
N ALA A 624 33.17 33.37 25.10
CA ALA A 624 33.09 34.80 24.79
C ALA A 624 32.66 35.66 26.00
N ILE A 625 31.76 35.15 26.85
CA ILE A 625 31.38 35.82 28.10
C ILE A 625 32.56 35.84 29.06
N TYR A 626 33.24 34.70 29.29
CA TYR A 626 34.35 34.62 30.22
C TYR A 626 35.57 35.43 29.73
N GLU A 627 35.84 35.44 28.43
CA GLU A 627 36.85 36.32 27.83
C GLU A 627 36.57 37.80 28.11
N LEU A 628 35.31 38.23 28.01
CA LEU A 628 34.91 39.59 28.38
C LEU A 628 35.11 39.83 29.89
N VAL A 629 34.69 38.90 30.74
CA VAL A 629 34.82 38.99 32.20
C VAL A 629 36.28 39.10 32.63
N ASP A 630 37.19 38.40 31.95
CA ASP A 630 38.63 38.41 32.27
C ASP A 630 39.34 39.66 31.73
N LYS A 631 39.02 40.10 30.52
CA LYS A 631 39.68 41.25 29.87
C LYS A 631 39.23 42.59 30.40
N LEU A 632 37.94 42.75 30.69
CA LEU A 632 37.36 44.05 31.02
C LEU A 632 38.00 44.71 32.27
N PRO A 633 38.25 44.00 33.38
CA PRO A 633 38.96 44.57 34.52
C PRO A 633 40.38 45.05 34.20
N ILE A 634 41.10 44.36 33.31
CA ILE A 634 42.46 44.72 32.89
C ILE A 634 42.41 46.01 32.05
N GLU A 635 41.51 46.07 31.07
CA GLU A 635 41.29 47.27 30.25
C GLU A 635 40.91 48.49 31.12
N ILE A 636 40.14 48.27 32.19
CA ILE A 636 39.74 49.33 33.13
C ILE A 636 40.93 49.89 33.91
N LEU A 637 41.87 49.05 34.33
CA LEU A 637 43.07 49.51 35.03
C LEU A 637 43.94 50.42 34.14
N GLU A 638 43.83 50.26 32.81
CA GLU A 638 44.54 51.03 31.79
C GLU A 638 43.73 52.24 31.26
N PHE A 639 42.55 52.52 31.81
CA PHE A 639 41.58 53.52 31.35
C PHE A 639 42.16 54.90 30.97
N ALA A 640 43.13 55.41 31.74
CA ALA A 640 43.75 56.70 31.47
C ALA A 640 45.14 56.85 32.11
N SER A 641 45.95 57.71 31.50
CA SER A 641 47.16 58.30 32.08
C SER A 641 46.89 59.76 32.47
N ILE A 642 47.74 60.35 33.32
CA ILE A 642 47.56 61.73 33.79
C ILE A 642 47.64 62.77 32.67
N ASP A 643 48.32 62.43 31.57
CA ASP A 643 48.51 63.26 30.38
C ASP A 643 47.54 62.93 29.24
N ALA A 644 46.48 62.17 29.51
CA ALA A 644 45.54 61.77 28.49
C ALA A 644 44.88 63.00 27.82
N PRO A 645 44.74 63.01 26.48
CA PRO A 645 44.32 64.19 25.71
C PRO A 645 42.88 64.62 25.98
N TYR A 646 42.05 63.73 26.53
CA TYR A 646 40.66 64.01 26.93
C TYR A 646 40.52 64.47 28.38
N LEU A 647 41.61 64.49 29.16
CA LEU A 647 41.64 65.06 30.50
C LEU A 647 42.14 66.51 30.48
N TYR A 648 41.87 67.25 31.54
CA TYR A 648 42.43 68.58 31.72
C TYR A 648 43.98 68.50 31.68
N PRO A 649 44.68 69.34 30.89
CA PRO A 649 46.12 69.21 30.67
C PRO A 649 46.93 69.73 31.87
N LEU A 650 46.80 69.04 33.00
CA LEU A 650 47.32 69.45 34.30
C LEU A 650 48.84 69.58 34.26
N CYS A 651 49.57 68.58 33.76
CA CYS A 651 51.02 68.59 33.70
C CYS A 651 51.59 69.77 32.90
N GLN A 652 50.92 70.16 31.81
CA GLN A 652 51.32 71.32 31.01
C GLN A 652 51.12 72.64 31.78
N TRP A 653 49.99 72.78 32.49
CA TRP A 653 49.74 73.95 33.32
C TRP A 653 50.69 74.02 34.52
N MET A 654 50.96 72.89 35.18
CA MET A 654 51.91 72.82 36.30
C MET A 654 53.32 73.20 35.85
N SER A 655 53.78 72.69 34.70
CA SER A 655 55.10 73.03 34.15
C SER A 655 55.22 74.52 33.79
N ARG A 656 54.18 75.12 33.21
CA ARG A 656 54.14 76.57 32.91
C ARG A 656 54.12 77.41 34.18
N MET A 657 53.29 77.03 35.15
CA MET A 657 53.21 77.72 36.44
C MET A 657 54.54 77.65 37.20
N GLN A 658 55.22 76.51 37.16
CA GLN A 658 56.54 76.36 37.74
C GLN A 658 57.54 77.34 37.11
N ALA A 659 57.61 77.38 35.78
CA ALA A 659 58.49 78.31 35.06
C ALA A 659 58.16 79.78 35.37
N ASP A 660 56.87 80.14 35.44
CA ASP A 660 56.44 81.49 35.80
C ASP A 660 56.81 81.86 37.25
N MET A 661 56.64 80.94 38.20
CA MET A 661 57.03 81.12 39.61
C MET A 661 58.55 81.30 39.74
N GLU A 662 59.33 80.46 39.06
CA GLU A 662 60.79 80.54 39.05
C GLU A 662 61.27 81.87 38.42
N ALA A 663 60.67 82.30 37.31
CA ALA A 663 60.98 83.59 36.68
C ALA A 663 60.66 84.79 37.59
N LEU A 664 59.52 84.77 38.29
CA LEU A 664 59.15 85.80 39.28
C LEU A 664 60.08 85.85 40.49
N LEU A 665 60.61 84.70 40.91
CA LEU A 665 61.58 84.63 42.00
C LEU A 665 62.93 85.25 41.60
N LEU A 666 63.32 85.16 40.32
CA LEU A 666 64.59 85.62 39.76
C LEU A 666 64.61 87.08 39.25
N GLN A 667 63.45 87.73 39.04
CA GLN A 667 63.39 89.13 38.57
C GLN A 667 63.60 90.17 39.70
N ASP A 668 64.63 91.01 39.55
CA ASP A 668 64.82 92.32 40.21
C ASP A 668 64.80 93.41 39.12
N PRO A 669 64.04 94.54 39.22
CA PRO A 669 63.56 95.22 40.43
C PRO A 669 62.02 95.27 40.50
N LEU A 670 61.36 94.14 40.78
CA LEU A 670 59.92 94.14 41.06
C LEU A 670 59.66 94.53 42.51
N ASP A 671 58.67 95.40 42.72
CA ASP A 671 58.20 95.80 44.05
C ASP A 671 57.86 94.54 44.88
N PRO A 672 58.44 94.38 46.09
CA PRO A 672 58.18 93.22 46.95
C PRO A 672 56.70 93.00 47.25
N GLU A 673 55.88 94.05 47.26
CA GLU A 673 54.43 93.92 47.46
C GLU A 673 53.73 93.34 46.23
N VAL A 674 54.19 93.68 45.02
CA VAL A 674 53.70 93.09 43.76
C VAL A 674 54.11 91.63 43.66
N LYS A 675 55.34 91.30 44.06
CA LYS A 675 55.84 89.91 44.12
C LYS A 675 55.02 89.06 45.11
N ARG A 676 54.69 89.61 46.28
CA ARG A 676 53.81 88.99 47.28
C ARG A 676 52.40 88.77 46.73
N LEU A 677 51.79 89.78 46.12
CA LEU A 677 50.44 89.68 45.53
C LEU A 677 50.38 88.66 44.38
N ASN A 678 51.40 88.61 43.52
CA ASN A 678 51.51 87.61 42.47
C ASN A 678 51.64 86.19 43.05
N MET A 679 52.46 85.99 44.08
CA MET A 679 52.57 84.70 44.78
C MET A 679 51.25 84.29 45.47
N CYS A 680 50.57 85.22 46.13
CA CYS A 680 49.22 84.99 46.67
C CYS A 680 48.21 84.57 45.60
N SER A 681 48.36 85.04 44.35
CA SER A 681 47.45 84.72 43.25
C SER A 681 47.58 83.28 42.73
N TYR A 682 48.72 82.62 42.97
CA TYR A 682 48.95 81.26 42.48
C TYR A 682 48.30 80.17 43.34
N ALA A 683 48.15 80.35 44.64
CA ALA A 683 47.49 79.35 45.49
C ALA A 683 46.02 79.09 45.07
N PRO A 684 45.18 80.13 44.83
CA PRO A 684 43.84 79.94 44.25
C PRO A 684 43.86 79.32 42.85
N ARG A 685 44.89 79.59 42.04
CA ARG A 685 45.04 79.01 40.70
C ARG A 685 45.37 77.52 40.77
N LEU A 686 46.27 77.08 41.65
CA LEU A 686 46.59 75.66 41.86
C LEU A 686 45.34 74.88 42.28
N ILE A 687 44.56 75.42 43.22
CA ILE A 687 43.28 74.84 43.64
C ILE A 687 42.30 74.76 42.46
N LYS A 688 42.21 75.83 41.66
CA LYS A 688 41.36 75.86 40.46
C LYS A 688 41.78 74.81 39.42
N HIS A 689 43.07 74.69 39.12
CA HIS A 689 43.58 73.71 38.15
C HIS A 689 43.39 72.27 38.62
N ARG A 690 43.58 71.98 39.93
CA ARG A 690 43.22 70.70 40.54
C ARG A 690 41.74 70.37 40.35
N ARG A 691 40.87 71.33 40.67
CA ARG A 691 39.42 71.18 40.57
C ARG A 691 38.98 70.91 39.14
N LEU A 692 39.53 71.64 38.17
CA LEU A 692 39.26 71.43 36.74
C LEU A 692 39.74 70.05 36.26
N PHE A 693 40.87 69.56 36.77
CA PHE A 693 41.32 68.20 36.49
C PHE A 693 40.38 67.15 37.08
N GLU A 694 40.00 67.29 38.35
CA GLU A 694 39.04 66.40 39.01
C GLU A 694 37.68 66.38 38.30
N GLU A 695 37.13 67.55 37.95
CA GLU A 695 35.90 67.66 37.14
C GLU A 695 36.02 66.96 35.77
N SER A 696 37.17 67.11 35.09
CA SER A 696 37.41 66.44 33.80
C SER A 696 37.57 64.92 33.94
N LEU A 697 38.19 64.47 35.03
CA LEU A 697 38.38 63.06 35.33
C LEU A 697 37.05 62.40 35.70
N ASP A 698 36.22 63.06 36.50
CA ASP A 698 34.87 62.58 36.85
C ASP A 698 34.00 62.41 35.62
N PHE A 699 34.06 63.38 34.69
CA PHE A 699 33.36 63.28 33.42
C PHE A 699 33.85 62.08 32.59
N ALA A 700 35.17 61.89 32.49
CA ALA A 700 35.76 60.78 31.74
C ALA A 700 35.44 59.42 32.37
N VAL A 701 35.51 59.31 33.70
CA VAL A 701 35.16 58.10 34.47
C VAL A 701 33.69 57.75 34.26
N GLU A 702 32.78 58.72 34.32
CA GLU A 702 31.35 58.48 34.11
C GLU A 702 31.05 58.05 32.66
N ALA A 703 31.72 58.66 31.66
CA ALA A 703 31.59 58.25 30.27
C ALA A 703 32.08 56.80 30.05
N TYR A 704 33.20 56.43 30.66
CA TYR A 704 33.76 55.08 30.55
C TYR A 704 32.95 54.05 31.34
N LYS A 705 32.41 54.42 32.50
CA LYS A 705 31.45 53.60 33.24
C LYS A 705 30.24 53.23 32.39
N LYS A 706 29.66 54.21 31.68
CA LYS A 706 28.58 53.95 30.71
C LYS A 706 29.00 53.01 29.59
N GLN A 707 30.24 53.10 29.11
CA GLN A 707 30.77 52.19 28.10
C GLN A 707 30.90 50.75 28.61
N ILE A 708 31.38 50.57 29.84
CA ILE A 708 31.46 49.26 30.53
C ILE A 708 30.05 48.67 30.68
N GLU A 709 29.12 49.44 31.24
CA GLU A 709 27.73 49.03 31.44
C GLU A 709 27.08 48.64 30.11
N TYR A 710 27.32 49.40 29.03
CA TYR A 710 26.81 49.08 27.70
C TYR A 710 27.36 47.74 27.16
N ARG A 711 28.66 47.47 27.30
CA ARG A 711 29.27 46.20 26.85
C ARG A 711 28.70 45.01 27.62
N ILE A 712 28.56 45.14 28.94
CA ILE A 712 27.99 44.09 29.78
C ILE A 712 26.51 43.89 29.45
N GLN A 713 25.76 44.97 29.23
CA GLN A 713 24.37 44.89 28.84
C GLN A 713 24.18 44.17 27.49
N ASN A 714 25.07 44.42 26.52
CA ASN A 714 25.06 43.68 25.26
C ASN A 714 25.30 42.18 25.47
N ALA A 715 26.23 41.81 26.36
CA ALA A 715 26.46 40.41 26.72
C ALA A 715 25.23 39.78 27.40
N ARG A 716 24.56 40.50 28.32
CA ARG A 716 23.29 40.05 28.93
C ARG A 716 22.20 39.82 27.89
N VAL A 717 22.00 40.77 26.97
CA VAL A 717 21.00 40.65 25.89
C VAL A 717 21.33 39.45 24.98
N ALA A 718 22.61 39.24 24.65
CA ALA A 718 23.02 38.06 23.88
C ALA A 718 22.72 36.76 24.64
N ASN A 719 22.93 36.73 25.96
CA ASN A 719 22.64 35.58 26.81
C ASN A 719 21.13 35.26 26.86
N VAL A 720 20.28 36.28 27.02
CA VAL A 720 18.81 36.12 26.98
C VAL A 720 18.34 35.65 25.61
N ARG A 721 18.90 36.21 24.53
CA ARG A 721 18.60 35.75 23.16
C ARG A 721 18.99 34.30 22.99
N PHE A 722 20.15 33.87 23.47
CA PHE A 722 20.55 32.47 23.42
C PHE A 722 19.52 31.58 24.13
N MET A 723 19.10 31.94 25.35
CA MET A 723 18.07 31.18 26.10
C MET A 723 16.75 31.09 25.32
N SER A 724 16.30 32.19 24.71
CA SER A 724 15.05 32.18 23.91
C SER A 724 15.10 31.31 22.65
N LEU A 725 16.30 30.97 22.15
CA LEU A 725 16.49 30.10 21.00
C LEU A 725 16.53 28.61 21.37
N ILE A 726 16.53 28.28 22.65
CA ILE A 726 16.44 26.91 23.15
C ILE A 726 14.97 26.52 23.12
N SER A 727 14.57 25.78 22.07
CA SER A 727 13.22 25.22 21.96
C SER A 727 13.24 23.71 22.19
N MET A 728 12.27 23.23 22.97
CA MET A 728 12.15 21.82 23.36
C MET A 728 11.46 20.98 22.28
N PHE A 729 11.68 19.66 22.29
CA PHE A 729 11.06 18.75 21.32
C PHE A 729 9.52 18.87 21.22
N HIS A 730 8.81 19.03 22.34
CA HIS A 730 7.35 19.14 22.33
C HIS A 730 6.85 20.47 21.72
N GLU A 731 7.73 21.45 21.54
CA GLU A 731 7.47 22.71 20.86
C GLU A 731 7.91 22.67 19.38
N GLY A 732 8.41 21.52 18.90
CA GLY A 732 9.02 21.37 17.57
C GLY A 732 10.50 21.76 17.52
N GLY A 733 11.13 22.00 18.67
CA GLY A 733 12.56 22.27 18.80
C GLY A 733 13.43 21.01 18.78
N ARG A 734 14.72 21.18 19.13
CA ARG A 734 15.75 20.12 19.08
C ARG A 734 16.41 19.81 20.43
N TYR A 735 15.99 20.49 21.49
CA TYR A 735 16.53 20.27 22.81
C TYR A 735 15.69 19.27 23.60
N SER A 736 16.37 18.34 24.26
CA SER A 736 15.75 17.56 25.32
C SER A 736 15.57 18.42 26.58
N ALA A 737 14.64 18.06 27.46
CA ALA A 737 14.40 18.82 28.69
C ALA A 737 15.66 18.92 29.58
N LEU A 738 16.42 17.84 29.70
CA LEU A 738 17.65 17.81 30.50
C LEU A 738 18.77 18.66 29.88
N GLU A 739 18.87 18.64 28.55
CA GLU A 739 19.85 19.43 27.81
C GLU A 739 19.53 20.93 27.88
N ALA A 740 18.27 21.32 27.67
CA ALA A 740 17.81 22.68 27.84
C ALA A 740 18.10 23.18 29.27
N THR A 741 17.78 22.36 30.28
CA THR A 741 18.08 22.69 31.69
C THR A 741 19.58 22.89 31.93
N PHE A 742 20.43 22.01 31.41
CA PHE A 742 21.88 22.14 31.53
C PHE A 742 22.42 23.42 30.86
N ALA A 743 21.93 23.72 29.65
CA ALA A 743 22.31 24.93 28.93
C ALA A 743 21.88 26.19 29.69
N CYS A 744 20.62 26.27 30.12
CA CYS A 744 20.10 27.39 30.91
C CYS A 744 20.90 27.59 32.21
N ASN A 745 21.19 26.52 32.96
CA ASN A 745 21.99 26.61 34.18
C ASN A 745 23.43 27.13 33.92
N SER A 746 24.01 26.78 32.77
CA SER A 746 25.34 27.25 32.40
C SER A 746 25.33 28.71 31.95
N LEU A 747 24.30 29.12 31.20
CA LEU A 747 24.07 30.53 30.82
C LEU A 747 23.79 31.41 32.04
N MET A 748 23.09 30.89 33.06
CA MET A 748 22.89 31.57 34.34
C MET A 748 24.21 31.81 35.07
N ARG A 749 25.11 30.81 35.12
CA ARG A 749 26.46 31.01 35.69
C ARG A 749 27.27 32.06 34.92
N GLY A 750 27.11 32.14 33.60
CA GLY A 750 27.67 33.21 32.77
C GLY A 750 27.10 34.58 33.13
N ALA A 751 25.79 34.67 33.39
CA ALA A 751 25.14 35.89 33.84
C ALA A 751 25.67 36.34 35.22
N ASP A 752 25.79 35.42 36.18
CA ASP A 752 26.35 35.71 37.51
C ASP A 752 27.80 36.22 37.41
N ALA A 753 28.60 35.65 36.51
CA ALA A 753 29.97 36.12 36.26
C ALA A 753 30.01 37.55 35.70
N LEU A 754 29.06 37.92 34.83
CA LEU A 754 28.91 39.28 34.34
C LEU A 754 28.55 40.25 35.48
N GLU A 755 27.66 39.87 36.40
CA GLU A 755 27.32 40.70 37.57
C GLU A 755 28.54 40.97 38.46
N VAL A 756 29.33 39.93 38.74
CA VAL A 756 30.58 40.06 39.48
C VAL A 756 31.57 40.97 38.73
N CYS A 757 31.61 40.88 37.40
CA CYS A 757 32.46 41.74 36.57
C CYS A 757 32.05 43.22 36.63
N VAL A 758 30.75 43.55 36.69
CA VAL A 758 30.28 44.94 36.85
C VAL A 758 30.83 45.55 38.14
N VAL A 759 30.71 44.82 39.25
CA VAL A 759 31.16 45.28 40.57
C VAL A 759 32.67 45.47 40.57
N ARG A 760 33.42 44.43 40.15
CA ARG A 760 34.89 44.49 40.07
C ARG A 760 35.39 45.59 39.14
N GLY A 761 34.74 45.78 38.00
CA GLY A 761 35.08 46.82 37.04
C GLY A 761 34.86 48.23 37.61
N THR A 762 33.74 48.44 38.30
CA THR A 762 33.45 49.72 38.97
C THR A 762 34.47 50.02 40.07
N ASP A 763 34.83 49.02 40.87
CA ASP A 763 35.83 49.15 41.93
C ASP A 763 37.23 49.45 41.36
N ALA A 764 37.63 48.76 40.30
CA ALA A 764 38.90 48.99 39.61
C ALA A 764 38.97 50.40 39.00
N LEU A 765 37.88 50.87 38.40
CA LEU A 765 37.80 52.22 37.84
C LEU A 765 37.91 53.30 38.92
N ASN A 766 37.22 53.12 40.05
CA ASN A 766 37.32 54.03 41.20
C ASN A 766 38.73 54.02 41.82
N ALA A 767 39.35 52.85 41.94
CA ALA A 767 40.73 52.74 42.40
C ALA A 767 41.68 53.48 41.45
N ARG A 768 41.51 53.34 40.14
CA ARG A 768 42.31 54.04 39.13
C ARG A 768 42.09 55.56 39.15
N ARG A 769 40.85 56.01 39.31
CA ARG A 769 40.50 57.43 39.52
C ARG A 769 41.28 58.00 40.71
N ASN A 770 41.24 57.31 41.85
CA ASN A 770 41.92 57.75 43.06
C ASN A 770 43.46 57.77 42.88
N GLN A 771 44.03 56.82 42.14
CA GLN A 771 45.45 56.85 41.77
C GLN A 771 45.80 58.10 40.94
N LEU A 772 44.99 58.46 39.95
CA LEU A 772 45.23 59.63 39.11
C LEU A 772 45.09 60.95 39.90
N ILE A 773 44.14 61.02 40.84
CA ILE A 773 44.02 62.16 41.76
C ILE A 773 45.26 62.26 42.66
N ASN A 774 45.72 61.15 43.22
CA ASN A 774 46.94 61.14 44.03
C ASN A 774 48.17 61.59 43.23
N LEU A 775 48.29 61.19 41.96
CA LEU A 775 49.35 61.67 41.07
C LEU A 775 49.23 63.17 40.77
N ALA A 776 48.02 63.67 40.55
CA ALA A 776 47.78 65.11 40.41
C ALA A 776 48.19 65.90 41.67
N ASP A 777 47.86 65.37 42.85
CA ASP A 777 48.26 65.96 44.13
C ASP A 777 49.78 65.98 44.30
N GLN A 778 50.49 64.93 43.87
CA GLN A 778 51.96 64.88 43.87
C GLN A 778 52.60 65.93 42.96
N LEU A 779 51.95 66.29 41.85
CA LEU A 779 52.44 67.36 40.95
C LEU A 779 52.19 68.77 41.52
N ILE A 780 51.12 68.95 42.27
CA ILE A 780 50.70 70.25 42.81
C ILE A 780 51.46 70.61 44.10
N LEU A 781 51.70 69.63 44.97
CA LEU A 781 52.29 69.84 46.30
C LEU A 781 53.66 70.57 46.27
N PRO A 782 54.59 70.30 45.34
CA PRO A 782 55.84 71.04 45.24
C PRO A 782 55.63 72.53 44.93
N LEU A 783 54.69 72.85 44.03
CA LEU A 783 54.37 74.23 43.67
C LEU A 783 53.68 74.98 44.81
N GLN A 784 52.84 74.29 45.59
CA GLN A 784 52.26 74.87 46.81
C GLN A 784 53.33 75.25 47.83
N LYS A 785 54.34 74.39 48.03
CA LYS A 785 55.48 74.71 48.92
C LYS A 785 56.28 75.92 48.42
N ILE A 786 56.53 76.03 47.11
CA ILE A 786 57.21 77.21 46.52
C ILE A 786 56.42 78.50 46.81
N VAL A 787 55.09 78.46 46.68
CA VAL A 787 54.21 79.60 46.99
C VAL A 787 54.27 79.96 48.48
N GLU A 788 54.19 78.98 49.39
CA GLU A 788 54.28 79.19 50.84
C GLU A 788 55.64 79.76 51.27
N GLU A 789 56.74 79.22 50.75
CA GLU A 789 58.09 79.70 51.01
C GLU A 789 58.34 81.10 50.44
N GLY A 790 57.79 81.40 49.25
CA GLY A 790 57.81 82.74 48.65
C GLY A 790 57.09 83.77 49.51
N LEU A 791 55.94 83.40 50.08
CA LEU A 791 55.19 84.26 51.00
C LEU A 791 55.94 84.50 52.32
N MET A 792 56.58 83.46 52.88
CA MET A 792 57.40 83.59 54.09
C MET A 792 58.62 84.50 53.90
N LYS A 793 59.24 84.51 52.71
CA LYS A 793 60.39 85.38 52.38
C LYS A 793 60.00 86.85 52.17
N THR A 794 58.75 87.13 51.76
CA THR A 794 58.22 88.50 51.59
C THR A 794 57.53 89.07 52.84
N GLY A 795 57.34 88.25 53.89
CA GLY A 795 56.72 88.65 55.15
C GLY A 795 57.62 89.53 56.01
N VAL A 796 57.31 90.83 56.06
CA VAL A 796 57.92 91.80 56.99
C VAL A 796 57.62 91.40 58.44
N LYS A 797 58.68 91.23 59.25
CA LYS A 797 58.58 91.16 60.72
C LYS A 797 58.11 92.50 61.28
N GLY A 798 56.85 92.57 61.72
CA GLY A 798 56.30 93.61 62.61
C GLY A 798 54.77 93.54 62.61
N ALA A 799 54.03 93.34 63.69
CA ALA A 799 54.29 93.52 65.11
C ALA A 799 53.44 92.53 65.93
N GLN A 800 54.02 92.04 67.04
CA GLN A 800 53.28 91.43 68.14
C GLN A 800 52.27 92.46 68.70
N LYS A 801 50.97 92.11 68.74
CA LYS A 801 49.99 92.79 69.61
C LYS A 801 49.44 91.78 70.63
N LYS A 802 49.53 92.21 71.89
CA LYS A 802 49.27 91.53 73.17
C LYS A 802 48.00 90.65 73.23
N PRO A 803 47.98 89.65 74.15
CA PRO A 803 46.75 88.96 74.52
C PRO A 803 45.85 89.88 75.36
N ALA A 804 44.56 89.91 75.06
CA ALA A 804 43.52 90.49 75.91
C ALA A 804 42.66 89.36 76.52
N PRO A 805 42.14 89.54 77.75
CA PRO A 805 41.89 88.45 78.68
C PRO A 805 40.52 87.80 78.54
N LYS A 806 40.43 86.57 79.04
CA LYS A 806 39.19 85.87 79.44
C LYS A 806 38.22 86.82 80.15
N LYS A 807 36.94 86.78 79.77
CA LYS A 807 35.81 86.87 80.70
C LYS A 807 34.66 85.99 80.19
N LYS A 808 34.23 85.11 81.11
CA LYS A 808 33.00 84.31 81.28
C LYS A 808 32.05 84.16 80.11
#